data_AF-A0A7H0H2L6-F1
#
_entry.id   AF-A0A7H0H2L6-F1
#
_cell.length_a   1.000
_cell.length_b   1.000
_cell.length_c   1.000
_cell.angle_alpha   90.00
_cell.angle_beta   90.00
_cell.angle_gamma   90.00
#
_symmetry.space_group_name_H-M   'P 1'
#
loop_
_entity.id
_entity.type
_entity.pdbx_description
1 polymer ?
#
loop_
_entity_poly.entity_id
_entity_poly.type
_entity_poly.pdbx_seq_one_letter_code
_entity_poly.pdbx_strand_id
1 'polypeptide(L)'
;MSIQWSELNAEPEGPVFISYRHSGGRDMADVLAGILRTGGIVPWFDQSDLGGGIIRRRIHEAMEEGISAGVLVVTDGIEKSDFIPQEELPRLLALDTRAKQEGSGPSSDFRLYVLNALSLARQLANSDGDNVDPAAPDKLLLTGRPRPVRLWGQRLDQRMQYDIAHVPTLLRDLLARRLASRHTQLDDRQVSVWIQTRPEPHVDRFARTRMSAMRDLSVRLHQDSLLGIPSELDYRCFQISLPILADAVYASVNPLRTDIAGSALTPKVTIAGGGHPSVWWAVGAALPEARHAPGSVECVDIRFSDTGERLVWREELIASDQVKHEVRQGEPLPRSDRSDARTHDGPSQVAVLLKGTYADLSLLEDLRDSLPRCDQALVCEVTNIADPTSKSHFPAAEGYRLAKQFATILRSLHNDKHYELHVATTLPVPLVLLIARLCNTIPVTFYERATPRGLPSYYVPAITVEAGTPMGPITRVHSQRWMEAVDTGSTTLINLTPHDVTLFDDDVPVRTWPAPGTAEDTTTWVRRNDTVVVAPPLHIDDAEGGIVAPVKTYTPGSLVNVPPIVPGTTYIVSRLSAEASHRSDFVFPADEVRDEGRIIGCRTFGRFAPSPHVASILSLMTRGSGGAAGAGAPCRAPSAPSSEPDHGTSYPQ
;
A
#
# COMPACT_ATOMS: atom_id res chain seq x y z
N MET A 1 -12.80 -37.81 7.16
CA MET A 1 -11.58 -37.44 7.90
C MET A 1 -11.92 -36.35 8.91
N SER A 2 -11.74 -36.65 10.20
CA SER A 2 -11.94 -35.71 11.30
C SER A 2 -10.69 -34.84 11.42
N ILE A 3 -10.76 -33.56 11.04
CA ILE A 3 -9.75 -32.57 11.45
C ILE A 3 -9.79 -32.53 12.98
N GLN A 4 -8.69 -32.89 13.65
CA GLN A 4 -8.54 -32.63 15.08
C GLN A 4 -8.49 -31.10 15.26
N TRP A 5 -9.45 -30.55 15.99
CA TRP A 5 -9.57 -29.11 16.25
C TRP A 5 -8.40 -28.53 17.08
N SER A 6 -7.40 -29.34 17.42
CA SER A 6 -6.23 -28.99 18.22
C SER A 6 -5.15 -28.21 17.46
N GLU A 7 -5.28 -28.02 16.15
CA GLU A 7 -4.22 -27.42 15.30
C GLU A 7 -4.44 -25.95 14.90
N LEU A 8 -5.63 -25.37 15.12
CA LEU A 8 -5.91 -23.96 14.79
C LEU A 8 -5.50 -23.03 15.95
N ASN A 9 -4.67 -22.03 15.66
CA ASN A 9 -4.17 -21.08 16.64
C ASN A 9 -4.72 -19.65 16.40
N ALA A 10 -5.08 -18.96 17.49
CA ALA A 10 -5.42 -17.54 17.47
C ALA A 10 -4.28 -16.77 18.16
N GLU A 11 -3.63 -15.89 17.40
CA GLU A 11 -2.46 -15.13 17.86
C GLU A 11 -2.78 -13.65 17.72
N PRO A 12 -2.94 -12.87 18.81
CA PRO A 12 -3.33 -11.46 18.73
C PRO A 12 -2.37 -10.59 17.92
N GLU A 13 -1.09 -10.95 17.92
CA GLU A 13 -0.01 -10.30 17.16
C GLU A 13 0.12 -10.86 15.72
N GLY A 14 -0.58 -11.96 15.43
CA GLY A 14 -0.54 -12.63 14.13
C GLY A 14 -1.10 -11.79 12.97
N PRO A 15 -0.97 -12.24 11.72
CA PRO A 15 -1.53 -11.52 10.58
C PRO A 15 -3.06 -11.59 10.54
N VAL A 16 -3.66 -10.70 9.75
CA VAL A 16 -5.10 -10.72 9.42
C VAL A 16 -5.31 -11.50 8.13
N PHE A 17 -6.05 -12.60 8.22
CA PHE A 17 -6.36 -13.46 7.08
C PHE A 17 -7.45 -12.83 6.19
N ILE A 18 -7.20 -12.68 4.89
CA ILE A 18 -8.21 -12.20 3.93
C ILE A 18 -8.72 -13.37 3.08
N SER A 19 -9.99 -13.76 3.30
CA SER A 19 -10.69 -14.77 2.51
C SER A 19 -11.46 -14.09 1.38
N TYR A 20 -11.20 -14.48 0.12
CA TYR A 20 -11.85 -13.88 -1.04
C TYR A 20 -11.90 -14.86 -2.22
N ARG A 21 -12.84 -14.64 -3.15
CA ARG A 21 -12.87 -15.40 -4.42
C ARG A 21 -11.88 -14.76 -5.41
N HIS A 22 -10.94 -15.56 -5.91
CA HIS A 22 -9.93 -15.07 -6.88
C HIS A 22 -10.55 -14.43 -8.13
N SER A 23 -11.61 -15.03 -8.66
CA SER A 23 -12.39 -14.45 -9.75
C SER A 23 -13.41 -13.47 -9.16
N GLY A 24 -13.29 -12.18 -9.50
CA GLY A 24 -14.22 -11.12 -9.07
C GLY A 24 -13.85 -10.41 -7.76
N GLY A 25 -13.23 -11.10 -6.80
CA GLY A 25 -12.86 -10.50 -5.50
C GLY A 25 -11.45 -9.93 -5.41
N ARG A 26 -10.60 -10.16 -6.42
CA ARG A 26 -9.16 -9.84 -6.39
C ARG A 26 -8.87 -8.37 -6.13
N ASP A 27 -9.41 -7.47 -6.95
CA ASP A 27 -9.11 -6.03 -6.83
C ASP A 27 -9.47 -5.48 -5.46
N MET A 28 -10.60 -5.93 -4.89
CA MET A 28 -11.02 -5.55 -3.54
C MET A 28 -10.08 -6.11 -2.48
N ALA A 29 -9.66 -7.38 -2.61
CA ALA A 29 -8.70 -7.98 -1.70
C ALA A 29 -7.33 -7.29 -1.77
N ASP A 30 -6.86 -6.92 -2.97
CA ASP A 30 -5.62 -6.19 -3.18
C ASP A 30 -5.65 -4.79 -2.53
N VAL A 31 -6.75 -4.04 -2.71
CA VAL A 31 -6.93 -2.73 -2.06
C VAL A 31 -7.04 -2.88 -0.54
N LEU A 32 -7.85 -3.83 -0.04
CA LEU A 32 -7.97 -4.09 1.40
C LEU A 32 -6.61 -4.45 2.00
N ALA A 33 -5.87 -5.37 1.37
CA ALA A 33 -4.54 -5.74 1.80
C ALA A 33 -3.57 -4.55 1.78
N GLY A 34 -3.66 -3.69 0.76
CA GLY A 34 -2.94 -2.41 0.71
C GLY A 34 -3.24 -1.55 1.93
N ILE A 35 -4.51 -1.27 2.21
CA ILE A 35 -4.96 -0.46 3.36
C ILE A 35 -4.49 -1.03 4.69
N LEU A 36 -4.65 -2.34 4.91
CA LEU A 36 -4.19 -2.99 6.14
C LEU A 36 -2.67 -2.85 6.29
N ARG A 37 -1.92 -3.19 5.24
CA ARG A 37 -0.45 -3.19 5.22
C ARG A 37 0.15 -1.80 5.41
N THR A 38 -0.42 -0.78 4.78
CA THR A 38 0.03 0.60 4.95
C THR A 38 -0.48 1.21 6.27
N GLY A 39 -1.54 0.63 6.83
CA GLY A 39 -2.17 1.03 8.08
C GLY A 39 -1.60 0.40 9.34
N GLY A 40 -0.50 -0.37 9.25
CA GLY A 40 0.15 -0.97 10.43
C GLY A 40 -0.25 -2.41 10.73
N ILE A 41 -1.18 -2.99 9.96
CA ILE A 41 -1.66 -4.37 10.12
C ILE A 41 -1.01 -5.24 9.05
N VAL A 42 -0.49 -6.41 9.43
CA VAL A 42 0.07 -7.35 8.47
C VAL A 42 -1.05 -8.20 7.88
N PRO A 43 -1.44 -8.03 6.60
CA PRO A 43 -2.40 -8.94 5.96
C PRO A 43 -1.71 -10.25 5.59
N TRP A 44 -2.52 -11.31 5.49
CA TRP A 44 -2.14 -12.58 4.89
C TRP A 44 -3.15 -12.92 3.80
N PHE A 45 -2.68 -13.10 2.56
CA PHE A 45 -3.52 -13.57 1.45
C PHE A 45 -2.71 -14.19 0.29
N ASP A 46 -3.40 -15.00 -0.50
CA ASP A 46 -2.87 -15.94 -1.49
C ASP A 46 -1.78 -15.35 -2.43
N GLN A 47 -1.97 -14.16 -3.01
CA GLN A 47 -1.08 -13.69 -4.08
C GLN A 47 0.27 -13.16 -3.63
N SER A 48 0.32 -12.50 -2.47
CA SER A 48 1.59 -12.01 -1.94
C SER A 48 2.32 -13.08 -1.16
N ASP A 49 1.63 -13.97 -0.44
CA ASP A 49 2.24 -14.79 0.61
C ASP A 49 2.42 -16.28 0.26
N LEU A 50 1.90 -16.73 -0.90
CA LEU A 50 2.24 -18.04 -1.43
C LEU A 50 3.58 -17.99 -2.19
N GLY A 51 4.61 -18.63 -1.63
CA GLY A 51 5.73 -19.14 -2.43
C GLY A 51 5.30 -20.36 -3.28
N GLY A 52 6.25 -21.03 -3.94
CA GLY A 52 5.96 -22.28 -4.68
C GLY A 52 5.35 -23.36 -3.76
N GLY A 53 4.18 -23.90 -4.10
CA GLY A 53 3.48 -24.95 -3.34
C GLY A 53 1.99 -25.05 -3.67
N ILE A 54 1.29 -26.05 -3.10
CA ILE A 54 -0.15 -26.24 -3.28
C ILE A 54 -0.91 -25.26 -2.37
N ILE A 55 -1.70 -24.36 -2.95
CA ILE A 55 -2.49 -23.28 -2.30
C ILE A 55 -3.14 -23.73 -0.98
N ARG A 56 -3.84 -24.87 -1.01
CA ARG A 56 -4.55 -25.42 0.14
C ARG A 56 -3.65 -25.68 1.35
N ARG A 57 -2.44 -26.21 1.12
CA ARG A 57 -1.49 -26.54 2.19
C ARG A 57 -1.00 -25.28 2.91
N ARG A 58 -0.67 -24.23 2.16
CA ARG A 58 -0.17 -22.97 2.74
C ARG A 58 -1.25 -22.18 3.47
N ILE A 59 -2.51 -22.26 3.02
CA ILE A 59 -3.66 -21.70 3.75
C ILE A 59 -3.83 -22.39 5.11
N HIS A 60 -3.67 -23.72 5.15
CA HIS A 60 -3.73 -24.46 6.40
C HIS A 60 -2.57 -24.07 7.32
N GLU A 61 -1.34 -24.12 6.82
CA GLU A 61 -0.13 -23.75 7.58
C GLU A 61 -0.29 -22.34 8.19
N ALA A 62 -0.82 -21.37 7.44
CA ALA A 62 -1.02 -20.02 7.95
C ALA A 62 -2.07 -19.92 9.08
N MET A 63 -3.17 -20.69 9.00
CA MET A 63 -4.18 -20.72 10.06
C MET A 63 -3.72 -21.53 11.29
N GLU A 64 -2.87 -22.54 11.07
CA GLU A 64 -2.28 -23.35 12.14
C GLU A 64 -1.22 -22.55 12.91
N GLU A 65 -0.46 -21.72 12.23
CA GLU A 65 0.59 -20.90 12.85
C GLU A 65 0.06 -19.77 13.73
N GLY A 66 -1.14 -19.26 13.45
CA GLY A 66 -1.79 -18.25 14.27
C GLY A 66 -2.18 -17.01 13.50
N ILE A 67 -3.47 -16.68 13.51
CA ILE A 67 -4.01 -15.45 12.92
C ILE A 67 -4.72 -14.60 13.97
N SER A 68 -4.69 -13.27 13.82
CA SER A 68 -5.32 -12.35 14.79
C SER A 68 -6.78 -12.07 14.47
N ALA A 69 -7.14 -12.09 13.19
CA ALA A 69 -8.50 -11.86 12.71
C ALA A 69 -8.68 -12.45 11.30
N GLY A 70 -9.93 -12.63 10.89
CA GLY A 70 -10.31 -12.96 9.52
C GLY A 70 -11.18 -11.87 8.91
N VAL A 71 -10.99 -11.57 7.63
CA VAL A 71 -11.88 -10.73 6.84
C VAL A 71 -12.37 -11.53 5.64
N LEU A 72 -13.68 -11.78 5.59
CA LEU A 72 -14.35 -12.40 4.45
C LEU A 72 -14.81 -11.31 3.47
N VAL A 73 -14.21 -11.27 2.28
CA VAL A 73 -14.56 -10.33 1.21
C VAL A 73 -15.65 -10.92 0.34
N VAL A 74 -16.86 -10.38 0.45
CA VAL A 74 -18.06 -10.83 -0.25
C VAL A 74 -18.30 -9.93 -1.47
N THR A 75 -18.12 -10.48 -2.66
CA THR A 75 -18.30 -9.79 -3.96
C THR A 75 -19.25 -10.59 -4.85
N ASP A 76 -19.73 -9.97 -5.94
CA ASP A 76 -20.56 -10.66 -6.92
C ASP A 76 -19.87 -11.91 -7.47
N GLY A 77 -20.58 -13.05 -7.47
CA GLY A 77 -20.02 -14.33 -7.91
C GLY A 77 -19.33 -15.14 -6.82
N ILE A 78 -19.30 -14.66 -5.56
CA ILE A 78 -18.71 -15.43 -4.44
C ILE A 78 -19.39 -16.79 -4.23
N GLU A 79 -20.68 -16.91 -4.55
CA GLU A 79 -21.46 -18.16 -4.50
C GLU A 79 -20.91 -19.25 -5.45
N LYS A 80 -20.10 -18.85 -6.43
CA LYS A 80 -19.41 -19.75 -7.37
C LYS A 80 -18.09 -20.29 -6.81
N SER A 81 -17.71 -19.93 -5.60
CA SER A 81 -16.53 -20.48 -4.93
C SER A 81 -16.88 -21.80 -4.24
N ASP A 82 -16.23 -22.89 -4.64
CA ASP A 82 -16.33 -24.17 -3.92
C ASP A 82 -15.36 -24.21 -2.73
N PHE A 83 -14.23 -23.50 -2.84
CA PHE A 83 -13.14 -23.56 -1.88
C PHE A 83 -13.45 -22.83 -0.56
N ILE A 84 -13.98 -21.61 -0.62
CA ILE A 84 -14.30 -20.81 0.58
C ILE A 84 -15.26 -21.55 1.54
N PRO A 85 -16.44 -22.02 1.10
CA PRO A 85 -17.37 -22.71 2.00
C PRO A 85 -16.90 -24.10 2.46
N GLN A 86 -16.02 -24.76 1.70
CA GLN A 86 -15.52 -26.09 2.08
C GLN A 86 -14.30 -26.02 2.99
N GLU A 87 -13.41 -25.05 2.79
CA GLU A 87 -12.11 -24.99 3.44
C GLU A 87 -11.93 -23.77 4.35
N GLU A 88 -12.04 -22.54 3.84
CA GLU A 88 -11.65 -21.35 4.61
C GLU A 88 -12.69 -20.98 5.67
N LEU A 89 -13.94 -20.81 5.25
CA LEU A 89 -15.01 -20.28 6.08
C LEU A 89 -15.31 -21.13 7.33
N PRO A 90 -15.38 -22.48 7.24
CA PRO A 90 -15.60 -23.31 8.44
C PRO A 90 -14.52 -23.10 9.51
N ARG A 91 -13.27 -22.86 9.12
CA ARG A 91 -12.13 -22.67 10.05
C ARG A 91 -12.18 -21.30 10.72
N LEU A 92 -12.43 -20.25 9.94
CA LEU A 92 -12.60 -18.90 10.47
C LEU A 92 -13.78 -18.80 11.44
N LEU A 93 -14.90 -19.48 11.14
CA LEU A 93 -16.04 -19.55 12.04
C LEU A 93 -15.72 -20.31 13.33
N ALA A 94 -14.97 -21.41 13.24
CA ALA A 94 -14.54 -22.16 14.41
C ALA A 94 -13.65 -21.33 15.35
N LEU A 95 -12.70 -20.56 14.80
CA LEU A 95 -11.87 -19.63 15.58
C LEU A 95 -12.70 -18.56 16.29
N ASP A 96 -13.66 -17.93 15.58
CA ASP A 96 -14.52 -16.91 16.20
C ASP A 96 -15.48 -17.48 17.25
N THR A 97 -16.05 -18.67 17.02
CA THR A 97 -16.88 -19.37 18.00
C THR A 97 -16.07 -19.74 19.25
N ARG A 98 -14.86 -20.26 19.07
CA ARG A 98 -13.94 -20.60 20.17
C ARG A 98 -13.57 -19.35 20.98
N ALA A 99 -13.19 -18.26 20.31
CA ALA A 99 -12.86 -16.99 20.97
C ALA A 99 -14.03 -16.45 21.81
N LYS A 100 -15.28 -16.57 21.32
CA LYS A 100 -16.48 -16.19 22.07
C LYS A 100 -16.78 -17.09 23.28
N GLN A 101 -16.44 -18.37 23.20
CA GLN A 101 -16.66 -19.35 24.28
C GLN A 101 -15.59 -19.26 25.37
N GLU A 102 -14.33 -18.97 25.01
CA GLU A 102 -13.19 -18.99 25.94
C GLU A 102 -13.13 -17.79 26.89
N GLY A 103 -13.80 -16.67 26.60
CA GLY A 103 -14.01 -15.54 27.52
C GLY A 103 -12.75 -14.94 28.17
N SER A 104 -12.33 -13.75 27.74
CA SER A 104 -11.27 -12.93 28.37
C SER A 104 -9.91 -13.61 28.62
N GLY A 105 -9.59 -14.69 27.90
CA GLY A 105 -8.24 -15.25 27.82
C GLY A 105 -7.40 -14.59 26.70
N PRO A 106 -6.06 -14.71 26.70
CA PRO A 106 -5.21 -14.15 25.65
C PRO A 106 -5.50 -14.74 24.25
N SER A 107 -6.07 -15.95 24.17
CA SER A 107 -6.55 -16.60 22.93
C SER A 107 -7.94 -16.12 22.46
N SER A 108 -8.64 -15.30 23.25
CA SER A 108 -10.06 -14.96 23.07
C SER A 108 -10.34 -13.73 22.19
N ASP A 109 -9.32 -13.15 21.55
CA ASP A 109 -9.47 -11.87 20.82
C ASP A 109 -9.69 -12.02 19.30
N PHE A 110 -9.71 -13.25 18.76
CA PHE A 110 -9.99 -13.45 17.34
C PHE A 110 -11.40 -12.99 16.98
N ARG A 111 -11.52 -12.31 15.82
CA ARG A 111 -12.81 -11.98 15.19
C ARG A 111 -12.81 -12.26 13.71
N LEU A 112 -13.96 -12.73 13.24
CA LEU A 112 -14.29 -12.74 11.82
C LEU A 112 -15.16 -11.54 11.46
N TYR A 113 -14.64 -10.72 10.55
CA TYR A 113 -15.30 -9.59 9.92
C TYR A 113 -15.78 -9.95 8.50
N VAL A 114 -16.82 -9.27 8.04
CA VAL A 114 -17.32 -9.41 6.66
C VAL A 114 -17.20 -8.08 5.95
N LEU A 115 -16.46 -8.05 4.85
CA LEU A 115 -16.47 -6.93 3.91
C LEU A 115 -17.51 -7.24 2.82
N ASN A 116 -18.72 -6.72 3.00
CA ASN A 116 -19.83 -6.89 2.09
C ASN A 116 -19.75 -5.88 0.94
N ALA A 117 -19.03 -6.28 -0.11
CA ALA A 117 -18.77 -5.49 -1.32
C ALA A 117 -19.71 -5.87 -2.49
N LEU A 118 -20.85 -6.51 -2.22
CA LEU A 118 -21.89 -6.84 -3.22
C LEU A 118 -22.53 -5.59 -3.84
N SER A 119 -22.41 -4.46 -3.16
CA SER A 119 -22.88 -3.18 -3.65
C SER A 119 -21.88 -2.50 -4.57
N LEU A 120 -20.67 -3.02 -4.82
CA LEU A 120 -19.63 -2.33 -5.61
C LEU A 120 -20.13 -1.90 -6.99
N ALA A 121 -20.72 -2.81 -7.78
CA ALA A 121 -21.26 -2.47 -9.11
C ALA A 121 -22.44 -1.49 -9.05
N ARG A 122 -23.27 -1.52 -7.99
CA ARG A 122 -24.43 -0.64 -7.81
C ARG A 122 -24.05 0.75 -7.25
N GLN A 123 -23.07 0.80 -6.34
CA GLN A 123 -22.49 2.02 -5.77
C GLN A 123 -21.69 2.80 -6.81
N LEU A 124 -21.05 2.11 -7.76
CA LEU A 124 -20.40 2.73 -8.91
C LEU A 124 -21.39 3.32 -9.93
N ALA A 125 -22.66 2.87 -9.93
CA ALA A 125 -23.68 3.26 -10.90
C ALA A 125 -24.58 4.44 -10.47
N ASN A 126 -24.27 5.13 -9.35
CA ASN A 126 -25.04 6.28 -8.83
C ASN A 126 -26.55 6.02 -8.67
N SER A 127 -26.96 4.88 -8.12
CA SER A 127 -28.35 4.69 -7.71
C SER A 127 -28.51 4.91 -6.20
N ASP A 128 -29.27 5.96 -5.84
CA ASP A 128 -29.78 6.20 -4.50
C ASP A 128 -30.38 4.91 -3.91
N GLY A 129 -29.71 4.37 -2.89
CA GLY A 129 -30.09 3.08 -2.30
C GLY A 129 -28.97 2.49 -1.47
N ASP A 130 -28.62 3.18 -0.38
CA ASP A 130 -27.54 2.84 0.55
C ASP A 130 -27.99 1.76 1.54
N ASN A 131 -28.27 0.56 1.05
CA ASN A 131 -28.63 -0.55 1.92
C ASN A 131 -27.86 -1.82 1.54
N VAL A 132 -26.72 -2.00 2.20
CA VAL A 132 -25.97 -3.26 2.23
C VAL A 132 -26.93 -4.33 2.77
N ASP A 133 -27.26 -5.36 1.99
CA ASP A 133 -28.07 -6.49 2.48
C ASP A 133 -27.22 -7.33 3.45
N PRO A 134 -27.42 -7.24 4.78
CA PRO A 134 -26.58 -7.94 5.74
C PRO A 134 -26.79 -9.46 5.70
N ALA A 135 -27.91 -9.93 5.13
CA ALA A 135 -28.21 -11.35 4.98
C ALA A 135 -27.68 -11.94 3.68
N ALA A 136 -27.16 -11.12 2.75
CA ALA A 136 -26.64 -11.60 1.48
C ALA A 136 -25.44 -12.57 1.61
N PRO A 137 -24.47 -12.35 2.52
CA PRO A 137 -23.39 -13.33 2.75
C PRO A 137 -23.93 -14.72 3.11
N ASP A 138 -24.91 -14.80 4.03
CA ASP A 138 -25.56 -16.06 4.39
C ASP A 138 -26.27 -16.71 3.19
N LYS A 139 -27.00 -15.93 2.39
CA LYS A 139 -27.68 -16.44 1.19
C LYS A 139 -26.69 -17.03 0.20
N LEU A 140 -25.59 -16.32 -0.08
CA LEU A 140 -24.62 -16.71 -1.11
C LEU A 140 -23.71 -17.86 -0.68
N LEU A 141 -23.35 -17.95 0.60
CA LEU A 141 -22.35 -18.91 1.10
C LEU A 141 -22.93 -20.03 1.96
N LEU A 142 -24.08 -19.83 2.62
CA LEU A 142 -24.65 -20.77 3.60
C LEU A 142 -25.98 -21.39 3.15
N THR A 143 -26.62 -20.88 2.10
CA THR A 143 -27.87 -21.43 1.53
C THR A 143 -27.67 -22.01 0.14
N GLY A 144 -28.24 -23.20 -0.16
CA GLY A 144 -28.32 -23.74 -1.52
C GLY A 144 -27.36 -24.87 -1.95
N ARG A 145 -26.52 -25.44 -1.06
CA ARG A 145 -25.60 -26.55 -1.40
C ARG A 145 -25.57 -27.66 -0.34
N PRO A 146 -25.14 -28.91 -0.66
CA PRO A 146 -24.89 -29.96 0.33
C PRO A 146 -23.85 -29.44 1.33
N ARG A 147 -24.31 -29.16 2.55
CA ARG A 147 -23.51 -28.47 3.55
C ARG A 147 -22.48 -29.42 4.17
N PRO A 148 -21.23 -29.00 4.38
CA PRO A 148 -20.44 -29.57 5.47
C PRO A 148 -21.24 -29.40 6.76
N VAL A 149 -21.44 -30.46 7.54
CA VAL A 149 -22.14 -30.42 8.85
C VAL A 149 -21.60 -29.31 9.76
N ARG A 150 -20.31 -28.95 9.57
CA ARG A 150 -19.58 -27.91 10.32
C ARG A 150 -20.09 -26.47 10.13
N LEU A 151 -20.91 -26.19 9.11
CA LEU A 151 -21.50 -24.87 8.88
C LEU A 151 -22.95 -24.75 9.39
N TRP A 152 -23.51 -25.78 10.01
CA TRP A 152 -24.89 -25.74 10.50
C TRP A 152 -25.04 -24.79 11.70
N GLY A 153 -26.06 -23.94 11.68
CA GLY A 153 -26.36 -22.97 12.74
C GLY A 153 -25.47 -21.72 12.77
N GLN A 154 -24.48 -21.62 11.88
CA GLN A 154 -23.62 -20.45 11.75
C GLN A 154 -24.34 -19.32 11.00
N ARG A 155 -24.07 -18.08 11.40
CA ARG A 155 -24.72 -16.86 10.89
C ARG A 155 -23.70 -15.75 10.63
N LEU A 156 -23.59 -15.30 9.38
CA LEU A 156 -22.70 -14.20 8.97
C LEU A 156 -23.36 -12.83 9.17
N ASP A 157 -24.69 -12.76 9.09
CA ASP A 157 -25.51 -11.59 9.42
C ASP A 157 -25.39 -11.13 10.89
N GLN A 158 -24.90 -12.00 11.78
CA GLN A 158 -24.59 -11.67 13.17
C GLN A 158 -23.15 -11.20 13.41
N ARG A 159 -22.32 -11.10 12.36
CA ARG A 159 -20.94 -10.62 12.44
C ARG A 159 -20.86 -9.15 12.04
N MET A 160 -19.79 -8.48 12.49
CA MET A 160 -19.53 -7.10 12.08
C MET A 160 -19.30 -7.07 10.57
N GLN A 161 -20.17 -6.35 9.86
CA GLN A 161 -20.09 -6.17 8.43
C GLN A 161 -19.75 -4.72 8.10
N TYR A 162 -18.94 -4.55 7.05
CA TYR A 162 -18.58 -3.25 6.48
C TYR A 162 -18.88 -3.29 4.99
N ASP A 163 -19.28 -2.16 4.43
CA ASP A 163 -19.17 -1.95 3.01
C ASP A 163 -17.79 -1.35 2.65
N ILE A 164 -17.67 -0.98 1.39
CA ILE A 164 -16.44 -0.43 0.79
C ILE A 164 -16.11 0.94 1.39
N ALA A 165 -17.11 1.80 1.61
CA ALA A 165 -16.93 3.12 2.20
C ALA A 165 -16.46 3.04 3.66
N HIS A 166 -16.80 1.94 4.35
CA HIS A 166 -16.46 1.70 5.76
C HIS A 166 -15.19 0.86 5.99
N VAL A 167 -14.40 0.54 4.94
CA VAL A 167 -13.07 -0.09 5.09
C VAL A 167 -12.13 0.70 6.04
N PRO A 168 -12.09 2.05 6.02
CA PRO A 168 -11.39 2.84 7.04
C PRO A 168 -11.79 2.49 8.49
N THR A 169 -13.08 2.23 8.74
CA THR A 169 -13.57 1.84 10.07
C THR A 169 -13.16 0.42 10.41
N LEU A 170 -13.17 -0.51 9.46
CA LEU A 170 -12.62 -1.86 9.65
C LEU A 170 -11.14 -1.80 10.08
N LEU A 171 -10.32 -0.97 9.43
CA LEU A 171 -8.92 -0.77 9.84
C LEU A 171 -8.83 -0.22 11.27
N ARG A 172 -9.64 0.78 11.61
CA ARG A 172 -9.68 1.36 12.98
C ARG A 172 -9.99 0.29 14.03
N ASP A 173 -10.98 -0.57 13.78
CA ASP A 173 -11.38 -1.62 14.71
C ASP A 173 -10.29 -2.69 14.87
N LEU A 174 -9.61 -3.05 13.77
CA LEU A 174 -8.46 -3.98 13.82
C LEU A 174 -7.29 -3.40 14.62
N LEU A 175 -6.96 -2.11 14.42
CA LEU A 175 -5.91 -1.43 15.17
C LEU A 175 -6.24 -1.29 16.64
N ALA A 176 -7.46 -0.89 16.98
CA ALA A 176 -7.92 -0.76 18.35
C ALA A 176 -7.82 -2.09 19.09
N ARG A 177 -8.21 -3.21 18.47
CA ARG A 177 -8.05 -4.55 19.04
C ARG A 177 -6.58 -4.94 19.20
N ARG A 178 -5.76 -4.75 18.17
CA ARG A 178 -4.33 -5.08 18.23
C ARG A 178 -3.63 -4.38 19.39
N LEU A 179 -3.85 -3.07 19.50
CA LEU A 179 -3.28 -2.28 20.59
C LEU A 179 -3.90 -2.68 21.92
N ALA A 180 -5.22 -2.90 22.03
CA ALA A 180 -5.89 -3.38 23.25
C ALA A 180 -5.35 -4.73 23.76
N SER A 181 -5.14 -5.70 22.86
CA SER A 181 -4.56 -6.99 23.22
C SER A 181 -3.11 -6.86 23.69
N ARG A 182 -2.36 -5.87 23.16
CA ARG A 182 -1.04 -5.54 23.67
C ARG A 182 -1.10 -4.79 25.00
N HIS A 183 -2.14 -3.99 25.24
CA HIS A 183 -2.33 -3.19 26.46
C HIS A 183 -2.48 -4.02 27.74
N THR A 184 -2.89 -5.29 27.68
CA THR A 184 -2.82 -6.18 28.86
C THR A 184 -1.38 -6.45 29.34
N GLN A 185 -0.36 -6.07 28.58
CA GLN A 185 1.06 -6.25 28.87
C GLN A 185 1.88 -4.93 28.87
N LEU A 186 1.29 -3.76 28.63
CA LEU A 186 1.99 -2.46 28.46
C LEU A 186 2.03 -1.66 29.77
N ASP A 187 2.87 -2.07 30.73
CA ASP A 187 3.23 -1.20 31.86
C ASP A 187 4.14 -0.02 31.42
N ASP A 188 4.79 -0.14 30.25
CA ASP A 188 5.83 0.76 29.73
C ASP A 188 5.32 1.90 28.81
N ARG A 189 4.06 1.86 28.37
CA ARG A 189 3.39 2.91 27.56
C ARG A 189 4.08 3.20 26.22
N GLN A 190 4.71 2.19 25.63
CA GLN A 190 5.44 2.31 24.37
C GLN A 190 4.71 1.62 23.22
N VAL A 191 4.59 2.31 22.08
CA VAL A 191 4.10 1.72 20.83
C VAL A 191 5.25 1.68 19.84
N SER A 192 5.56 0.49 19.35
CA SER A 192 6.56 0.28 18.31
C SER A 192 5.92 0.25 16.91
N VAL A 193 6.41 1.12 16.02
CA VAL A 193 5.98 1.17 14.62
C VAL A 193 7.16 0.83 13.73
N TRP A 194 7.02 -0.23 12.92
CA TRP A 194 8.03 -0.60 11.95
C TRP A 194 7.66 -0.20 10.54
N ILE A 195 8.54 0.52 9.87
CA ILE A 195 8.38 0.95 8.49
C ILE A 195 9.29 0.10 7.59
N GLN A 196 8.70 -0.50 6.56
CA GLN A 196 9.45 -1.24 5.55
C GLN A 196 8.93 -0.95 4.15
N THR A 197 9.74 -0.30 3.33
CA THR A 197 9.41 -0.04 1.92
C THR A 197 10.39 -0.69 0.94
N ARG A 198 11.33 -1.50 1.46
CA ARG A 198 12.28 -2.27 0.66
C ARG A 198 12.25 -3.71 1.16
N PRO A 199 12.18 -4.72 0.28
CA PRO A 199 12.24 -6.12 0.72
C PRO A 199 13.59 -6.39 1.38
N GLU A 200 13.58 -7.01 2.56
CA GLU A 200 14.81 -7.49 3.20
C GLU A 200 15.44 -8.57 2.32
N PRO A 201 16.73 -8.44 1.95
CA PRO A 201 17.44 -9.47 1.19
C PRO A 201 17.45 -10.79 1.99
N HIS A 202 17.20 -11.92 1.32
CA HIS A 202 17.41 -13.28 1.84
C HIS A 202 16.50 -13.79 2.96
N VAL A 203 15.45 -13.05 3.37
CA VAL A 203 14.43 -13.59 4.27
C VAL A 203 13.26 -14.13 3.46
N ASP A 204 12.88 -15.40 3.69
CA ASP A 204 11.67 -15.97 3.07
C ASP A 204 10.46 -15.10 3.41
N ARG A 205 9.53 -14.94 2.47
CA ARG A 205 8.42 -13.98 2.55
C ARG A 205 7.52 -14.25 3.76
N PHE A 206 7.41 -15.51 4.13
CA PHE A 206 6.69 -15.98 5.30
C PHE A 206 7.41 -15.66 6.62
N ALA A 207 8.74 -15.79 6.65
CA ALA A 207 9.57 -15.34 7.78
C ALA A 207 9.52 -13.81 7.96
N ARG A 208 9.37 -13.03 6.87
CA ARG A 208 9.13 -11.58 6.96
C ARG A 208 7.80 -11.26 7.63
N THR A 209 6.72 -11.97 7.31
CA THR A 209 5.41 -11.81 7.95
C THR A 209 5.51 -12.11 9.45
N ARG A 210 6.24 -13.18 9.83
CA ARG A 210 6.53 -13.55 11.23
C ARG A 210 7.36 -12.50 11.98
N MET A 211 8.45 -11.99 11.38
CA MET A 211 9.32 -10.98 12.02
C MET A 211 8.65 -9.63 12.22
N SER A 212 7.61 -9.31 11.44
CA SER A 212 6.81 -8.09 11.66
C SER A 212 5.55 -8.29 12.46
N ALA A 213 5.09 -9.53 12.65
CA ALA A 213 4.08 -9.87 13.65
C ALA A 213 4.62 -9.68 15.08
N MET A 214 5.92 -9.87 15.32
CA MET A 214 6.57 -9.57 16.62
C MET A 214 6.71 -8.07 16.94
N ARG A 215 5.99 -7.19 16.25
CA ARG A 215 6.01 -5.73 16.44
C ARG A 215 4.58 -5.23 16.56
N ASP A 216 4.35 -4.20 17.37
CA ASP A 216 2.99 -3.75 17.67
C ASP A 216 2.27 -3.32 16.38
N LEU A 217 2.95 -2.56 15.51
CA LEU A 217 2.46 -2.11 14.21
C LEU A 217 3.54 -2.24 13.13
N SER A 218 3.15 -2.65 11.91
CA SER A 218 4.04 -2.71 10.75
C SER A 218 3.44 -2.05 9.51
N VAL A 219 4.02 -0.91 9.11
CA VAL A 219 3.70 -0.18 7.89
C VAL A 219 4.59 -0.68 6.76
N ARG A 220 3.99 -1.20 5.69
CA ARG A 220 4.75 -1.63 4.51
C ARG A 220 4.16 -1.13 3.21
N LEU A 221 5.05 -0.72 2.31
CA LEU A 221 4.70 -0.35 0.95
C LEU A 221 5.57 -1.17 -0.01
N HIS A 222 4.93 -1.82 -0.98
CA HIS A 222 5.58 -2.47 -2.10
C HIS A 222 6.25 -1.46 -3.00
N GLN A 223 7.39 -1.85 -3.55
CA GLN A 223 8.03 -1.07 -4.59
C GLN A 223 7.37 -1.33 -5.94
N ASP A 224 7.22 -0.26 -6.71
CA ASP A 224 7.08 -0.36 -8.15
C ASP A 224 8.32 -1.07 -8.71
N SER A 225 8.07 -2.17 -9.42
CA SER A 225 9.13 -3.08 -9.90
C SER A 225 10.09 -2.42 -10.91
N LEU A 226 9.65 -1.34 -11.55
CA LEU A 226 10.43 -0.60 -12.52
C LEU A 226 11.19 0.54 -11.86
N LEU A 227 10.48 1.42 -11.14
CA LEU A 227 11.06 2.64 -10.59
C LEU A 227 11.90 2.39 -9.34
N GLY A 228 11.63 1.30 -8.62
CA GLY A 228 12.25 0.99 -7.34
C GLY A 228 11.81 1.88 -6.19
N ILE A 229 10.78 2.71 -6.38
CA ILE A 229 10.13 3.55 -5.36
C ILE A 229 8.82 2.88 -4.92
N PRO A 230 8.20 3.24 -3.79
CA PRO A 230 6.93 2.64 -3.38
C PRO A 230 5.85 2.84 -4.45
N SER A 231 4.98 1.86 -4.68
CA SER A 231 4.00 1.92 -5.77
C SER A 231 2.90 2.97 -5.55
N GLU A 232 2.36 3.51 -6.63
CA GLU A 232 1.26 4.51 -6.57
C GLU A 232 0.05 3.98 -5.80
N LEU A 233 -0.32 2.70 -6.00
CA LEU A 233 -1.42 2.07 -5.27
C LEU A 233 -1.16 2.08 -3.76
N ASP A 234 0.02 1.66 -3.33
CA ASP A 234 0.35 1.64 -1.90
C ASP A 234 0.46 3.05 -1.32
N TYR A 235 0.89 4.07 -2.07
CA TYR A 235 0.77 5.46 -1.61
C TYR A 235 -0.69 5.91 -1.45
N ARG A 236 -1.60 5.52 -2.34
CA ARG A 236 -3.03 5.83 -2.22
C ARG A 236 -3.67 5.11 -1.04
N CYS A 237 -3.31 3.85 -0.80
CA CYS A 237 -3.71 3.14 0.41
C CYS A 237 -3.15 3.84 1.65
N PHE A 238 -1.89 4.26 1.61
CA PHE A 238 -1.24 4.96 2.72
C PHE A 238 -1.87 6.33 3.02
N GLN A 239 -2.29 7.05 1.97
CA GLN A 239 -3.05 8.29 2.11
C GLN A 239 -4.32 8.09 2.95
N ILE A 240 -5.04 6.98 2.74
CA ILE A 240 -6.25 6.65 3.49
C ILE A 240 -5.91 6.11 4.89
N SER A 241 -4.89 5.25 5.00
CA SER A 241 -4.62 4.48 6.23
C SER A 241 -3.80 5.24 7.28
N LEU A 242 -2.91 6.15 6.86
CA LEU A 242 -2.00 6.89 7.74
C LEU A 242 -2.72 7.73 8.83
N PRO A 243 -3.76 8.54 8.54
CA PRO A 243 -4.47 9.25 9.61
C PRO A 243 -5.09 8.30 10.63
N ILE A 244 -5.59 7.14 10.18
CA ILE A 244 -6.22 6.14 11.05
C ILE A 244 -5.18 5.48 11.96
N LEU A 245 -4.00 5.16 11.41
CA LEU A 245 -2.86 4.67 12.20
C LEU A 245 -2.43 5.70 13.24
N ALA A 246 -2.27 6.97 12.85
CA ALA A 246 -1.85 8.03 13.76
C ALA A 246 -2.86 8.24 14.91
N ASP A 247 -4.15 8.22 14.60
CA ASP A 247 -5.21 8.31 15.60
C ASP A 247 -5.24 7.08 16.52
N ALA A 248 -5.01 5.88 16.01
CA ALA A 248 -4.92 4.66 16.83
C ALA A 248 -3.72 4.71 17.78
N VAL A 249 -2.56 5.18 17.31
CA VAL A 249 -1.38 5.40 18.16
C VAL A 249 -1.69 6.43 19.25
N TYR A 250 -2.35 7.54 18.90
CA TYR A 250 -2.75 8.57 19.86
C TYR A 250 -3.74 8.04 20.91
N ALA A 251 -4.74 7.28 20.48
CA ALA A 251 -5.79 6.72 21.33
C ALA A 251 -5.33 5.52 22.18
N SER A 252 -4.14 4.96 21.92
CA SER A 252 -3.58 3.83 22.67
C SER A 252 -3.34 4.16 24.15
N VAL A 253 -3.22 5.43 24.52
CA VAL A 253 -3.08 5.82 25.93
C VAL A 253 -4.41 6.31 26.46
N ASN A 254 -4.82 5.79 27.64
CA ASN A 254 -6.06 6.21 28.30
C ASN A 254 -6.03 7.72 28.61
N PRO A 255 -6.91 8.54 28.00
CA PRO A 255 -6.91 9.99 28.17
C PRO A 255 -7.31 10.45 29.58
N LEU A 256 -7.85 9.56 30.42
CA LEU A 256 -8.18 9.85 31.83
C LEU A 256 -6.99 9.69 32.78
N ARG A 257 -5.82 9.27 32.29
CA ARG A 257 -4.62 9.04 33.09
C ARG A 257 -3.66 10.22 32.90
N THR A 258 -3.47 11.02 33.94
CA THR A 258 -2.51 12.12 33.95
C THR A 258 -1.18 11.69 34.54
N ASP A 259 -0.10 12.41 34.23
CA ASP A 259 1.14 12.30 34.99
C ASP A 259 0.98 12.89 36.40
N ILE A 260 2.06 12.82 37.20
CA ILE A 260 2.11 13.38 38.58
C ILE A 260 1.83 14.89 38.57
N ALA A 261 2.07 15.57 37.45
CA ALA A 261 1.84 17.00 37.25
C ALA A 261 0.45 17.33 36.67
N GLY A 262 -0.45 16.34 36.51
CA GLY A 262 -1.80 16.56 35.98
C GLY A 262 -1.90 16.74 34.46
N SER A 263 -0.80 16.51 33.72
CA SER A 263 -0.78 16.61 32.25
C SER A 263 -1.25 15.32 31.60
N ALA A 264 -1.98 15.44 30.47
CA ALA A 264 -2.38 14.29 29.67
C ALA A 264 -1.15 13.53 29.18
N LEU A 265 -1.11 12.22 29.46
CA LEU A 265 -0.01 11.37 29.01
C LEU A 265 -0.06 11.19 27.50
N THR A 266 1.08 11.39 26.82
CA THR A 266 1.24 11.04 25.42
C THR A 266 1.91 9.67 25.27
N PRO A 267 1.53 8.85 24.27
CA PRO A 267 2.22 7.59 23.99
C PRO A 267 3.68 7.86 23.64
N LYS A 268 4.58 7.07 24.21
CA LYS A 268 5.95 7.03 23.69
C LYS A 268 5.94 6.14 22.44
N VAL A 269 6.40 6.66 21.32
CA VAL A 269 6.39 5.97 20.03
C VAL A 269 7.83 5.73 19.59
N THR A 270 8.15 4.47 19.36
CA THR A 270 9.44 4.07 18.79
C THR A 270 9.23 3.71 17.33
N ILE A 271 9.80 4.50 16.42
CA ILE A 271 9.72 4.27 14.98
C ILE A 271 11.03 3.68 14.50
N ALA A 272 10.97 2.55 13.82
CA ALA A 272 12.15 1.85 13.35
C ALA A 272 11.94 1.27 11.95
N GLY A 273 13.03 0.83 11.33
CA GLY A 273 13.02 0.18 10.03
C GLY A 273 13.70 0.99 8.95
N GLY A 274 13.41 0.66 7.70
CA GLY A 274 14.13 1.19 6.56
C GLY A 274 13.19 1.46 5.40
N GLY A 275 13.50 2.47 4.60
CA GLY A 275 12.66 2.73 3.45
C GLY A 275 12.95 4.01 2.70
N HIS A 276 11.91 4.49 2.05
CA HIS A 276 11.91 5.68 1.22
C HIS A 276 11.62 6.94 2.06
N PRO A 277 12.39 8.03 1.88
CA PRO A 277 12.25 9.23 2.70
C PRO A 277 10.85 9.86 2.69
N SER A 278 10.11 9.82 1.58
CA SER A 278 8.73 10.34 1.51
C SER A 278 7.79 9.66 2.51
N VAL A 279 7.93 8.35 2.72
CA VAL A 279 7.12 7.61 3.69
C VAL A 279 7.46 8.06 5.11
N TRP A 280 8.74 8.24 5.42
CA TRP A 280 9.19 8.74 6.72
C TRP A 280 8.78 10.19 6.95
N TRP A 281 8.80 11.02 5.91
CA TRP A 281 8.27 12.38 5.96
C TRP A 281 6.77 12.38 6.29
N ALA A 282 5.97 11.57 5.59
CA ALA A 282 4.54 11.47 5.84
C ALA A 282 4.22 10.98 7.26
N VAL A 283 4.95 9.97 7.78
CA VAL A 283 4.79 9.51 9.17
C VAL A 283 5.15 10.62 10.17
N GLY A 284 6.25 11.35 9.94
CA GLY A 284 6.62 12.49 10.78
C GLY A 284 5.54 13.59 10.76
N ALA A 285 4.95 13.88 9.61
CA ALA A 285 3.85 14.83 9.50
C ALA A 285 2.55 14.33 10.15
N ALA A 286 2.32 13.02 10.20
CA ALA A 286 1.16 12.41 10.87
C ALA A 286 1.26 12.46 12.40
N LEU A 287 2.49 12.53 12.92
CA LEU A 287 2.80 12.64 14.33
C LEU A 287 3.51 13.98 14.57
N PRO A 288 2.86 15.15 14.43
CA PRO A 288 3.55 16.43 14.58
C PRO A 288 3.90 16.71 16.05
N GLU A 289 4.97 17.48 16.30
CA GLU A 289 5.36 17.93 17.65
C GLU A 289 4.22 18.70 18.35
N ALA A 290 3.36 19.38 17.58
CA ALA A 290 2.19 20.08 18.12
C ALA A 290 1.13 19.14 18.75
N ARG A 291 1.08 17.86 18.33
CA ARG A 291 0.13 16.85 18.84
C ARG A 291 0.81 15.83 19.78
N HIS A 292 2.12 15.68 19.67
CA HIS A 292 2.95 14.75 20.43
C HIS A 292 4.03 15.51 21.19
N ALA A 293 4.01 15.44 22.53
CA ALA A 293 4.96 16.17 23.38
C ALA A 293 6.42 15.92 22.92
N PRO A 294 7.31 16.93 22.96
CA PRO A 294 8.72 16.73 22.64
C PRO A 294 9.31 15.57 23.44
N GLY A 295 10.01 14.66 22.76
CA GLY A 295 10.63 13.47 23.37
C GLY A 295 9.70 12.26 23.45
N SER A 296 8.43 12.39 23.03
CA SER A 296 7.51 11.25 22.92
C SER A 296 7.78 10.38 21.71
N VAL A 297 8.55 10.85 20.71
CA VAL A 297 8.91 10.06 19.53
C VAL A 297 10.41 9.88 19.44
N GLU A 298 10.85 8.64 19.33
CA GLU A 298 12.24 8.27 19.06
C GLU A 298 12.32 7.43 17.78
N CYS A 299 13.37 7.66 16.99
CA CYS A 299 13.62 6.90 15.78
C CYS A 299 14.86 6.03 15.95
N VAL A 300 14.75 4.74 15.65
CA VAL A 300 15.87 3.81 15.70
C VAL A 300 16.32 3.51 14.28
N ASP A 301 17.57 3.88 13.97
CA ASP A 301 18.18 3.53 12.69
C ASP A 301 18.39 2.01 12.63
N ILE A 302 18.25 1.43 11.42
CA ILE A 302 18.61 0.03 11.17
C ILE A 302 20.12 -0.20 11.23
N ARG A 303 20.90 0.87 11.10
CA ARG A 303 22.36 0.84 11.22
C ARG A 303 22.78 0.90 12.69
N PHE A 304 23.86 0.19 12.98
CA PHE A 304 24.54 0.24 14.26
C PHE A 304 25.69 1.25 14.20
N SER A 305 26.07 1.81 15.34
CA SER A 305 27.31 2.57 15.48
C SER A 305 28.54 1.67 15.24
N ASP A 306 29.70 2.29 15.07
CA ASP A 306 30.98 1.57 15.01
C ASP A 306 31.28 0.78 16.30
N THR A 307 30.63 1.14 17.41
CA THR A 307 30.71 0.45 18.71
C THR A 307 29.67 -0.68 18.88
N GLY A 308 28.83 -0.93 17.86
CA GLY A 308 27.79 -1.98 17.88
C GLY A 308 26.51 -1.58 18.62
N GLU A 309 26.35 -0.31 18.98
CA GLU A 309 25.14 0.20 19.63
C GLU A 309 24.10 0.64 18.60
N ARG A 310 22.81 0.58 18.97
CA ARG A 310 21.74 1.08 18.10
C ARG A 310 21.78 2.60 18.04
N LEU A 311 21.70 3.16 16.83
CA LEU A 311 21.62 4.61 16.66
C LEU A 311 20.18 5.08 16.91
N VAL A 312 19.99 5.77 18.04
CA VAL A 312 18.69 6.33 18.44
C VAL A 312 18.70 7.84 18.21
N TRP A 313 17.75 8.31 17.40
CA TRP A 313 17.52 9.72 17.10
C TRP A 313 16.38 10.20 17.99
N ARG A 314 16.70 11.09 18.92
CA ARG A 314 15.76 11.63 19.94
C ARG A 314 15.48 13.09 19.68
N GLU A 315 14.32 13.56 20.12
CA GLU A 315 13.98 14.99 20.19
C GLU A 315 14.65 15.67 21.40
N GLU A 316 15.97 15.53 21.49
CA GLU A 316 16.78 16.02 22.60
C GLU A 316 17.85 16.98 22.07
N LEU A 317 18.09 18.07 22.79
CA LEU A 317 19.17 19.00 22.47
C LEU A 317 20.44 18.57 23.21
N ILE A 318 21.55 18.51 22.49
CA ILE A 318 22.87 18.29 23.08
C ILE A 318 23.45 19.59 23.63
N ALA A 319 24.42 19.47 24.53
CA ALA A 319 25.19 20.61 25.03
C ALA A 319 25.95 21.31 23.88
N SER A 320 26.12 22.63 24.00
CA SER A 320 26.66 23.47 22.91
C SER A 320 28.12 23.13 22.55
N ASP A 321 28.91 22.65 23.51
CA ASP A 321 30.28 22.19 23.34
C ASP A 321 30.41 20.87 22.56
N GLN A 322 29.30 20.14 22.38
CA GLN A 322 29.24 18.90 21.61
C GLN A 322 28.78 19.10 20.16
N VAL A 323 28.43 20.33 19.76
CA VAL A 323 27.97 20.65 18.40
C VAL A 323 29.13 20.63 17.42
N LYS A 324 29.01 19.82 16.36
CA LYS A 324 30.06 19.68 15.34
C LYS A 324 29.57 19.96 13.93
N HIS A 325 28.26 19.95 13.71
CA HIS A 325 27.67 20.07 12.39
C HIS A 325 26.73 21.28 12.30
N GLU A 326 26.44 21.75 11.10
CA GLU A 326 25.40 22.75 10.85
C GLU A 326 24.78 22.53 9.48
N VAL A 327 23.57 23.03 9.28
CA VAL A 327 22.92 23.06 7.97
C VAL A 327 23.27 24.37 7.29
N ARG A 328 23.98 24.30 6.16
CA ARG A 328 24.25 25.44 5.30
C ARG A 328 23.31 25.43 4.10
N GLN A 329 22.62 26.54 3.88
CA GLN A 329 21.92 26.80 2.63
C GLN A 329 22.95 27.29 1.61
N GLY A 330 23.11 26.57 0.51
CA GLY A 330 23.95 26.98 -0.61
C GLY A 330 23.31 28.08 -1.45
N GLU A 331 24.12 28.67 -2.33
CA GLU A 331 23.63 29.58 -3.37
C GLU A 331 22.73 28.84 -4.38
N PRO A 332 21.76 29.54 -5.00
CA PRO A 332 20.95 28.99 -6.09
C PRO A 332 21.81 28.40 -7.21
N LEU A 333 21.45 27.21 -7.69
CA LEU A 333 22.12 26.62 -8.85
C LEU A 333 21.92 27.49 -10.10
N PRO A 334 22.96 27.72 -10.92
CA PRO A 334 22.86 28.53 -12.14
C PRO A 334 21.77 27.99 -13.07
N ARG A 335 20.91 28.89 -13.59
CA ARG A 335 19.94 28.52 -14.63
C ARG A 335 20.66 28.25 -15.94
N SER A 336 20.26 27.19 -16.65
CA SER A 336 20.58 27.04 -18.07
C SER A 336 19.83 28.15 -18.85
N ASP A 337 20.45 28.71 -19.90
CA ASP A 337 19.94 29.85 -20.70
C ASP A 337 18.66 29.50 -21.51
N ARG A 338 17.59 29.04 -20.86
CA ARG A 338 16.26 28.94 -21.45
C ARG A 338 15.52 30.26 -21.26
N SER A 339 15.68 31.12 -22.26
CA SER A 339 14.99 32.38 -22.44
C SER A 339 13.52 32.18 -22.81
N ASP A 340 12.69 31.77 -21.86
CA ASP A 340 11.24 31.97 -21.99
C ASP A 340 10.68 32.26 -20.60
N ALA A 341 10.59 33.56 -20.28
CA ALA A 341 9.79 34.04 -19.17
C ALA A 341 8.32 33.75 -19.50
N ARG A 342 7.89 32.50 -19.30
CA ARG A 342 6.47 32.15 -19.39
C ARG A 342 5.80 32.80 -18.19
N THR A 343 4.96 33.79 -18.44
CA THR A 343 4.04 34.33 -17.45
C THR A 343 3.07 33.21 -17.08
N HIS A 344 3.40 32.45 -16.06
CA HIS A 344 2.54 31.42 -15.50
C HIS A 344 1.82 31.99 -14.29
N ASP A 345 0.52 31.74 -14.23
CA ASP A 345 -0.31 32.14 -13.11
C ASP A 345 -0.06 31.20 -11.91
N GLY A 346 -0.02 31.75 -10.70
CA GLY A 346 0.18 31.03 -9.42
C GLY A 346 1.60 31.11 -8.82
N PRO A 347 1.81 30.46 -7.65
CA PRO A 347 3.01 30.67 -6.84
C PRO A 347 4.27 30.11 -7.50
N SER A 348 5.37 30.84 -7.32
CA SER A 348 6.71 30.39 -7.69
C SER A 348 7.07 29.07 -7.01
N GLN A 349 7.84 28.23 -7.69
CA GLN A 349 8.29 26.93 -7.19
C GLN A 349 9.78 26.96 -6.85
N VAL A 350 10.19 26.20 -5.84
CA VAL A 350 11.60 25.98 -5.50
C VAL A 350 11.91 24.51 -5.35
N ALA A 351 12.93 24.04 -6.05
CA ALA A 351 13.49 22.71 -5.86
C ALA A 351 14.53 22.76 -4.73
N VAL A 352 14.39 21.91 -3.70
CA VAL A 352 15.29 21.88 -2.55
C VAL A 352 15.83 20.48 -2.35
N LEU A 353 17.16 20.34 -2.35
CA LEU A 353 17.83 19.11 -1.97
C LEU A 353 18.32 19.20 -0.53
N LEU A 354 17.77 18.37 0.35
CA LEU A 354 18.29 18.16 1.70
C LEU A 354 19.44 17.16 1.63
N LYS A 355 20.67 17.62 1.83
CA LYS A 355 21.88 16.86 1.56
C LYS A 355 22.60 16.49 2.85
N GLY A 356 22.84 15.19 3.05
CA GLY A 356 23.67 14.69 4.16
C GLY A 356 24.84 13.83 3.72
N THR A 357 24.83 13.39 2.47
CA THR A 357 25.89 12.59 1.86
C THR A 357 26.10 13.04 0.42
N TYR A 358 26.95 12.34 -0.34
CA TYR A 358 27.14 12.62 -1.76
C TYR A 358 25.80 12.56 -2.51
N ALA A 359 25.57 13.56 -3.36
CA ALA A 359 24.41 13.68 -4.22
C ALA A 359 24.85 14.12 -5.62
N ASP A 360 24.24 13.55 -6.63
CA ASP A 360 24.40 14.00 -8.02
C ASP A 360 23.52 15.23 -8.24
N LEU A 361 24.16 16.39 -8.40
CA LEU A 361 23.46 17.67 -8.53
C LEU A 361 22.77 17.81 -9.89
N SER A 362 23.18 17.06 -10.91
CA SER A 362 22.50 17.07 -12.22
C SER A 362 21.04 16.61 -12.10
N LEU A 363 20.75 15.68 -11.17
CA LEU A 363 19.37 15.25 -10.89
C LEU A 363 18.50 16.37 -10.32
N LEU A 364 19.10 17.27 -9.53
CA LEU A 364 18.39 18.43 -8.98
C LEU A 364 18.17 19.50 -10.06
N GLU A 365 19.12 19.67 -10.97
CA GLU A 365 18.98 20.53 -12.16
C GLU A 365 17.87 20.01 -13.07
N ASP A 366 17.84 18.71 -13.36
CA ASP A 366 16.77 18.06 -14.13
C ASP A 366 15.40 18.25 -13.46
N LEU A 367 15.34 18.10 -12.13
CA LEU A 367 14.11 18.36 -11.38
C LEU A 367 13.65 19.80 -11.54
N ARG A 368 14.54 20.78 -11.36
CA ARG A 368 14.24 22.20 -11.57
C ARG A 368 13.71 22.45 -12.97
N ASP A 369 14.37 21.90 -13.98
CA ASP A 369 14.03 22.10 -15.39
C ASP A 369 12.71 21.40 -15.79
N SER A 370 12.31 20.36 -15.05
CA SER A 370 11.01 19.69 -15.20
C SER A 370 9.84 20.47 -14.60
N LEU A 371 10.11 21.44 -13.73
CA LEU A 371 9.10 22.20 -12.99
C LEU A 371 8.75 23.50 -13.74
N PRO A 372 7.47 23.72 -14.10
CA PRO A 372 7.08 24.80 -15.01
C PRO A 372 7.29 26.20 -14.42
N ARG A 373 7.25 26.35 -13.09
CA ARG A 373 7.37 27.65 -12.39
C ARG A 373 8.56 27.69 -11.45
N CYS A 374 9.57 26.84 -11.67
CA CYS A 374 10.68 26.75 -10.73
C CYS A 374 11.69 27.88 -10.92
N ASP A 375 11.76 28.75 -9.91
CA ASP A 375 12.62 29.93 -9.90
C ASP A 375 14.07 29.59 -9.61
N GLN A 376 14.29 28.61 -8.75
CA GLN A 376 15.62 28.23 -8.31
C GLN A 376 15.66 26.79 -7.79
N ALA A 377 16.86 26.22 -7.83
CA ALA A 377 17.21 25.00 -7.10
C ALA A 377 18.22 25.34 -6.00
N LEU A 378 17.95 24.85 -4.78
CA LEU A 378 18.76 25.09 -3.59
C LEU A 378 19.25 23.77 -2.99
N VAL A 379 20.51 23.77 -2.55
CA VAL A 379 21.07 22.66 -1.76
C VAL A 379 21.17 23.12 -0.31
N CYS A 380 20.53 22.39 0.60
CA CYS A 380 20.69 22.58 2.04
C CYS A 380 21.52 21.42 2.57
N GLU A 381 22.76 21.66 2.96
CA GLU A 381 23.74 20.62 3.26
C GLU A 381 24.13 20.60 4.74
N VAL A 382 24.22 19.40 5.32
CA VAL A 382 24.88 19.21 6.61
C VAL A 382 26.40 19.28 6.39
N THR A 383 27.04 20.28 6.98
CA THR A 383 28.51 20.46 6.94
C THR A 383 29.10 20.37 8.34
N ASN A 384 30.32 19.86 8.45
CA ASN A 384 31.09 19.97 9.68
C ASN A 384 31.58 21.42 9.87
N ILE A 385 31.42 21.97 11.07
CA ILE A 385 31.74 23.37 11.38
C ILE A 385 33.25 23.62 11.31
N ALA A 386 34.05 22.68 11.84
CA ALA A 386 35.50 22.80 11.91
C ALA A 386 36.18 22.50 10.57
N ASP A 387 35.61 21.58 9.78
CA ASP A 387 36.09 21.25 8.44
C ASP A 387 34.91 21.05 7.48
N PRO A 388 34.44 22.12 6.81
CA PRO A 388 33.34 22.02 5.85
C PRO A 388 33.58 21.09 4.67
N THR A 389 34.84 20.71 4.40
CA THR A 389 35.19 19.79 3.30
C THR A 389 35.15 18.32 3.73
N SER A 390 35.05 18.07 5.04
CA SER A 390 34.96 16.74 5.62
C SER A 390 33.66 16.05 5.21
N LYS A 391 33.78 14.84 4.66
CA LYS A 391 32.65 13.95 4.35
C LYS A 391 32.19 13.16 5.58
N SER A 392 32.32 13.73 6.78
CA SER A 392 32.06 13.02 8.03
C SER A 392 30.59 12.65 8.17
N HIS A 393 30.33 11.43 8.65
CA HIS A 393 29.03 11.05 9.17
C HIS A 393 28.68 11.93 10.38
N PHE A 394 27.47 12.50 10.39
CA PHE A 394 26.97 13.27 11.52
C PHE A 394 26.22 12.35 12.52
N PRO A 395 26.42 12.55 13.85
CA PRO A 395 25.90 11.64 14.86
C PRO A 395 24.39 11.81 15.08
N ALA A 396 23.71 10.72 15.47
CA ALA A 396 22.27 10.72 15.77
C ALA A 396 21.88 11.74 16.86
N ALA A 397 22.76 11.98 17.83
CA ALA A 397 22.56 12.95 18.90
C ALA A 397 22.42 14.40 18.40
N GLU A 398 23.02 14.75 17.25
CA GLU A 398 22.84 16.08 16.63
C GLU A 398 21.55 16.20 15.81
N GLY A 399 20.85 15.09 15.61
CA GLY A 399 19.74 14.98 14.67
C GLY A 399 18.62 15.98 14.89
N TYR A 400 18.13 16.15 16.12
CA TYR A 400 17.03 17.08 16.39
C TYR A 400 17.42 18.55 16.18
N ARG A 401 18.67 18.92 16.51
CA ARG A 401 19.17 20.27 16.24
C ARG A 401 19.30 20.53 14.74
N LEU A 402 19.83 19.57 13.98
CA LEU A 402 19.90 19.66 12.51
C LEU A 402 18.51 19.72 11.89
N ALA A 403 17.56 18.93 12.40
CA ALA A 403 16.16 18.96 11.97
C ALA A 403 15.53 20.33 12.13
N LYS A 404 15.77 21.01 13.26
CA LYS A 404 15.33 22.40 13.49
C LYS A 404 15.90 23.37 12.47
N GLN A 405 17.18 23.25 12.11
CA GLN A 405 17.79 24.14 11.12
C GLN A 405 17.19 23.93 9.71
N PHE A 406 17.02 22.68 9.27
CA PHE A 406 16.31 22.37 8.02
C PHE A 406 14.87 22.91 8.03
N ALA A 407 14.11 22.65 9.08
CA ALA A 407 12.73 23.11 9.20
C ALA A 407 12.63 24.65 9.16
N THR A 408 13.55 25.37 9.81
CA THR A 408 13.61 26.83 9.73
C THR A 408 13.85 27.32 8.31
N ILE A 409 14.76 26.71 7.55
CA ILE A 409 15.01 27.07 6.15
C ILE A 409 13.77 26.83 5.31
N LEU A 410 13.16 25.65 5.40
CA LEU A 410 11.96 25.30 4.62
C LEU A 410 10.78 26.24 4.95
N ARG A 411 10.56 26.55 6.23
CA ARG A 411 9.53 27.50 6.66
C ARG A 411 9.80 28.91 6.13
N SER A 412 11.04 29.38 6.10
CA SER A 412 11.37 30.70 5.55
C SER A 412 11.12 30.76 4.04
N LEU A 413 11.49 29.70 3.30
CA LEU A 413 11.19 29.60 1.87
C LEU A 413 9.68 29.65 1.58
N HIS A 414 8.85 29.01 2.41
CA HIS A 414 7.41 29.01 2.23
C HIS A 414 6.71 30.28 2.76
N ASN A 415 6.94 30.65 4.02
CA ASN A 415 6.20 31.71 4.69
C ASN A 415 6.69 33.10 4.27
N ASP A 416 8.01 33.29 4.14
CA ASP A 416 8.59 34.61 3.89
C ASP A 416 8.73 34.89 2.39
N LYS A 417 9.01 33.85 1.60
CA LYS A 417 9.23 33.97 0.15
C LYS A 417 8.09 33.41 -0.70
N HIS A 418 7.05 32.85 -0.08
CA HIS A 418 5.84 32.35 -0.76
C HIS A 418 6.08 31.26 -1.81
N TYR A 419 7.13 30.44 -1.65
CA TYR A 419 7.41 29.35 -2.57
C TYR A 419 6.54 28.11 -2.32
N GLU A 420 6.16 27.44 -3.40
CA GLU A 420 5.77 26.04 -3.42
C GLU A 420 7.03 25.15 -3.30
N LEU A 421 7.06 24.27 -2.29
CA LEU A 421 8.26 23.50 -1.95
C LEU A 421 8.28 22.14 -2.67
N HIS A 422 9.32 21.90 -3.48
CA HIS A 422 9.62 20.62 -4.12
C HIS A 422 10.91 20.03 -3.53
N VAL A 423 10.77 19.03 -2.66
CA VAL A 423 11.87 18.55 -1.81
C VAL A 423 12.33 17.16 -2.22
N ALA A 424 13.64 17.00 -2.38
CA ALA A 424 14.34 15.73 -2.47
C ALA A 424 15.38 15.61 -1.36
N THR A 425 15.85 14.40 -1.04
CA THR A 425 16.80 14.22 0.08
C THR A 425 17.80 13.08 -0.12
N THR A 426 18.97 13.24 0.48
CA THR A 426 19.95 12.17 0.74
C THR A 426 20.20 11.98 2.25
N LEU A 427 19.38 12.58 3.10
CA LEU A 427 19.47 12.45 4.55
C LEU A 427 19.06 11.04 5.01
N PRO A 428 19.58 10.57 6.15
CA PRO A 428 19.03 9.41 6.84
C PRO A 428 17.55 9.58 7.14
N VAL A 429 16.76 8.53 6.90
CA VAL A 429 15.30 8.57 7.09
C VAL A 429 14.83 8.95 8.50
N PRO A 430 15.55 8.64 9.61
CA PRO A 430 15.20 9.18 10.93
C PRO A 430 15.24 10.72 10.99
N LEU A 431 16.24 11.35 10.36
CA LEU A 431 16.34 12.80 10.31
C LEU A 431 15.24 13.42 9.45
N VAL A 432 14.88 12.77 8.34
CA VAL A 432 13.76 13.20 7.47
C VAL A 432 12.45 13.24 8.26
N LEU A 433 12.20 12.23 9.09
CA LEU A 433 11.01 12.19 9.96
C LEU A 433 11.03 13.33 10.99
N LEU A 434 12.16 13.57 11.66
CA LEU A 434 12.29 14.68 12.62
C LEU A 434 12.06 16.04 11.95
N ILE A 435 12.53 16.25 10.72
CA ILE A 435 12.27 17.48 9.97
C ILE A 435 10.77 17.63 9.70
N ALA A 436 10.12 16.54 9.24
CA ALA A 436 8.70 16.57 8.90
C ALA A 436 7.81 16.87 10.12
N ARG A 437 8.14 16.34 11.30
CA ARG A 437 7.45 16.64 12.57
C ARG A 437 7.44 18.14 12.88
N LEU A 438 8.49 18.85 12.46
CA LEU A 438 8.65 20.28 12.61
C LEU A 438 8.03 21.06 11.43
N CYS A 439 7.67 20.44 10.32
CA CYS A 439 7.11 21.14 9.14
C CYS A 439 5.58 21.18 9.13
N ASN A 440 4.94 21.26 10.30
CA ASN A 440 3.49 21.09 10.45
C ASN A 440 2.61 22.21 9.87
N THR A 441 3.20 23.25 9.28
CA THR A 441 2.50 24.43 8.75
C THR A 441 2.76 24.67 7.27
N ILE A 442 3.51 23.80 6.59
CA ILE A 442 3.94 24.04 5.21
C ILE A 442 3.67 22.82 4.33
N PRO A 443 3.02 22.98 3.16
CA PRO A 443 2.86 21.91 2.19
C PRO A 443 4.19 21.65 1.48
N VAL A 444 4.56 20.37 1.38
CA VAL A 444 5.80 19.91 0.72
C VAL A 444 5.49 18.82 -0.29
N THR A 445 5.86 19.02 -1.55
CA THR A 445 5.89 17.96 -2.55
C THR A 445 7.21 17.21 -2.47
N PHE A 446 7.14 15.94 -2.07
CA PHE A 446 8.31 15.10 -1.84
C PHE A 446 8.63 14.23 -3.06
N TYR A 447 9.90 14.22 -3.44
CA TYR A 447 10.43 13.47 -4.57
C TYR A 447 11.27 12.28 -4.13
N GLU A 448 11.04 11.14 -4.78
CA GLU A 448 11.85 9.94 -4.62
C GLU A 448 12.85 9.80 -5.76
N ARG A 449 14.05 9.31 -5.46
CA ARG A 449 15.03 8.99 -6.50
C ARG A 449 14.68 7.64 -7.13
N ALA A 450 14.09 7.65 -8.31
CA ALA A 450 13.87 6.45 -9.11
C ALA A 450 15.18 5.98 -9.71
N THR A 451 15.41 4.66 -9.70
CA THR A 451 16.59 4.03 -10.31
C THR A 451 16.13 2.90 -11.25
N PRO A 452 15.48 3.21 -12.38
CA PRO A 452 14.98 2.20 -13.27
C PRO A 452 16.11 1.40 -13.90
N ARG A 453 15.88 0.10 -14.11
CA ARG A 453 16.89 -0.78 -14.72
C ARG A 453 17.21 -0.30 -16.14
N GLY A 454 18.50 -0.06 -16.41
CA GLY A 454 18.99 0.32 -17.73
C GLY A 454 18.75 1.79 -18.10
N LEU A 455 18.31 2.63 -17.16
CA LEU A 455 18.08 4.06 -17.38
C LEU A 455 18.80 4.91 -16.33
N PRO A 456 19.13 6.18 -16.65
CA PRO A 456 19.59 7.13 -15.65
C PRO A 456 18.60 7.26 -14.49
N SER A 457 19.12 7.56 -13.31
CA SER A 457 18.26 7.89 -12.17
C SER A 457 17.62 9.25 -12.37
N TYR A 458 16.45 9.49 -11.78
CA TYR A 458 15.79 10.79 -11.80
C TYR A 458 14.86 10.93 -10.59
N TYR A 459 14.47 12.18 -10.28
CA TYR A 459 13.51 12.45 -9.22
C TYR A 459 12.07 12.34 -9.73
N VAL A 460 11.26 11.53 -9.05
CA VAL A 460 9.84 11.33 -9.34
C VAL A 460 9.02 11.92 -8.19
N PRO A 461 8.03 12.79 -8.45
CA PRO A 461 7.15 13.26 -7.39
C PRO A 461 6.36 12.07 -6.86
N ALA A 462 6.40 11.85 -5.54
CA ALA A 462 5.69 10.75 -4.90
C ALA A 462 4.40 11.23 -4.25
N ILE A 463 4.53 12.19 -3.33
CA ILE A 463 3.41 12.69 -2.51
C ILE A 463 3.55 14.18 -2.22
N THR A 464 2.44 14.87 -2.03
CA THR A 464 2.39 16.17 -1.35
C THR A 464 1.89 15.93 0.07
N VAL A 465 2.62 16.49 1.04
CA VAL A 465 2.35 16.34 2.47
C VAL A 465 2.11 17.70 3.10
N GLU A 466 1.04 17.81 3.87
CA GLU A 466 0.66 18.98 4.65
C GLU A 466 0.06 18.48 5.97
N ALA A 467 0.72 18.78 7.10
CA ALA A 467 0.22 18.32 8.39
C ALA A 467 -1.04 19.09 8.81
N GLY A 468 -1.87 18.49 9.67
CA GLY A 468 -3.03 19.15 10.26
C GLY A 468 -4.26 19.24 9.35
N THR A 469 -4.23 18.63 8.18
CA THR A 469 -5.39 18.55 7.28
C THR A 469 -6.41 17.50 7.77
N PRO A 470 -7.74 17.73 7.60
CA PRO A 470 -8.77 16.82 8.09
C PRO A 470 -8.72 15.40 7.50
N MET A 471 -8.19 15.26 6.28
CA MET A 471 -8.11 13.97 5.57
C MET A 471 -6.78 13.23 5.79
N GLY A 472 -5.93 13.73 6.69
CA GLY A 472 -4.61 13.19 6.95
C GLY A 472 -3.51 13.83 6.11
N PRO A 473 -2.24 13.65 6.52
CA PRO A 473 -1.17 14.53 6.10
C PRO A 473 -0.77 14.37 4.63
N ILE A 474 -1.12 13.27 3.95
CA ILE A 474 -0.88 13.11 2.51
C ILE A 474 -2.05 13.74 1.76
N THR A 475 -1.87 14.94 1.24
CA THR A 475 -2.94 15.66 0.51
C THR A 475 -3.02 15.26 -0.95
N ARG A 476 -1.91 14.79 -1.53
CA ARG A 476 -1.85 14.33 -2.92
C ARG A 476 -0.89 13.16 -3.07
N VAL A 477 -1.32 12.14 -3.80
CA VAL A 477 -0.43 11.13 -4.37
C VAL A 477 -0.22 11.49 -5.84
N HIS A 478 1.03 11.67 -6.24
CA HIS A 478 1.37 11.99 -7.62
C HIS A 478 1.39 10.73 -8.46
N SER A 479 0.94 10.83 -9.70
CA SER A 479 0.99 9.66 -10.58
C SER A 479 2.44 9.33 -10.89
N GLN A 480 2.79 8.06 -10.70
CA GLN A 480 4.10 7.54 -11.03
C GLN A 480 4.22 7.22 -12.53
N ARG A 481 3.10 7.29 -13.24
CA ARG A 481 3.02 7.22 -14.69
C ARG A 481 3.31 8.60 -15.27
N TRP A 482 4.56 9.01 -15.23
CA TRP A 482 5.04 10.28 -15.82
C TRP A 482 4.87 10.36 -17.36
N MET A 483 4.14 9.45 -18.01
CA MET A 483 3.90 9.45 -19.47
C MET A 483 2.44 9.62 -19.86
N GLU A 484 1.72 10.53 -19.20
CA GLU A 484 0.52 11.12 -19.80
C GLU A 484 0.75 12.55 -20.35
N ALA A 485 1.93 13.14 -20.14
CA ALA A 485 2.24 14.47 -20.66
C ALA A 485 3.72 14.64 -21.04
N VAL A 486 4.18 13.88 -22.05
CA VAL A 486 5.27 14.33 -22.92
C VAL A 486 4.83 14.09 -24.35
N ASP A 487 3.92 14.95 -24.82
CA ASP A 487 3.73 15.20 -26.23
C ASP A 487 4.98 15.94 -26.74
N THR A 488 6.06 15.20 -26.96
CA THR A 488 7.23 15.67 -27.71
C THR A 488 7.33 14.89 -29.01
N GLY A 489 6.30 14.95 -29.85
CA GLY A 489 6.41 14.88 -31.30
C GLY A 489 7.05 13.65 -31.98
N SER A 490 7.44 12.59 -31.25
CA SER A 490 7.92 11.33 -31.84
C SER A 490 7.94 10.21 -30.80
N THR A 491 6.95 9.32 -30.85
CA THR A 491 6.96 8.06 -30.09
C THR A 491 7.61 6.96 -30.93
N THR A 492 8.69 6.35 -30.46
CA THR A 492 9.32 5.18 -31.08
C THR A 492 8.48 3.94 -30.77
N LEU A 493 7.97 3.23 -31.78
CA LEU A 493 7.27 1.94 -31.58
C LEU A 493 8.22 0.76 -31.81
N ILE A 494 8.24 -0.18 -30.87
CA ILE A 494 9.06 -1.41 -30.92
C ILE A 494 8.15 -2.63 -30.81
N ASN A 495 8.25 -3.58 -31.74
CA ASN A 495 7.49 -4.82 -31.69
C ASN A 495 8.18 -5.86 -30.80
N LEU A 496 7.44 -6.36 -29.81
CA LEU A 496 7.83 -7.42 -28.88
C LEU A 496 6.80 -8.56 -28.87
N THR A 497 6.12 -8.76 -30.00
CA THR A 497 5.29 -9.94 -30.29
C THR A 497 6.09 -10.95 -31.10
N PRO A 498 5.70 -12.25 -31.14
CA PRO A 498 6.44 -13.28 -31.87
C PRO A 498 6.30 -13.17 -33.40
N HIS A 499 5.49 -12.24 -33.91
CA HIS A 499 5.19 -12.09 -35.33
C HIS A 499 5.33 -10.63 -35.76
N ASP A 500 5.61 -10.41 -37.04
CA ASP A 500 5.58 -9.08 -37.62
C ASP A 500 4.19 -8.46 -37.43
N VAL A 501 4.16 -7.19 -37.05
CA VAL A 501 2.92 -6.44 -36.89
C VAL A 501 2.86 -5.41 -37.99
N THR A 502 1.87 -5.54 -38.88
CA THR A 502 1.62 -4.58 -39.95
C THR A 502 0.38 -3.75 -39.63
N LEU A 503 0.52 -2.43 -39.63
CA LEU A 503 -0.60 -1.49 -39.57
C LEU A 503 -1.13 -1.26 -40.98
N PHE A 504 -2.44 -1.37 -41.15
CA PHE A 504 -3.15 -1.07 -42.37
C PHE A 504 -4.01 0.17 -42.20
N ASP A 505 -4.09 0.96 -43.27
CA ASP A 505 -5.10 1.98 -43.47
C ASP A 505 -6.01 1.47 -44.58
N ASP A 506 -7.27 1.19 -44.23
CA ASP A 506 -8.19 0.34 -45.00
C ASP A 506 -7.59 -1.04 -45.36
N ASP A 507 -7.13 -1.20 -46.60
CA ASP A 507 -6.51 -2.41 -47.15
C ASP A 507 -5.06 -2.18 -47.62
N VAL A 508 -4.49 -1.01 -47.35
CA VAL A 508 -3.12 -0.64 -47.73
C VAL A 508 -2.18 -0.77 -46.53
N PRO A 509 -1.09 -1.54 -46.61
CA PRO A 509 -0.11 -1.63 -45.53
C PRO A 509 0.63 -0.30 -45.38
N VAL A 510 0.51 0.32 -44.20
CA VAL A 510 1.15 1.59 -43.86
C VAL A 510 2.56 1.38 -43.36
N ARG A 511 2.73 0.46 -42.41
CA ARG A 511 4.02 0.19 -41.76
C ARG A 511 4.04 -1.19 -41.12
N THR A 512 5.17 -1.87 -41.24
CA THR A 512 5.44 -3.13 -40.56
C THR A 512 6.53 -2.94 -39.52
N TRP A 513 6.27 -3.42 -38.30
CA TRP A 513 7.27 -3.56 -37.25
C TRP A 513 7.68 -5.03 -37.16
N PRO A 514 8.95 -5.36 -37.47
CA PRO A 514 9.39 -6.75 -37.50
C PRO A 514 9.38 -7.37 -36.10
N ALA A 515 9.11 -8.68 -36.02
CA ALA A 515 9.29 -9.44 -34.79
C ALA A 515 10.76 -9.36 -34.32
N PRO A 516 11.02 -9.34 -33.01
CA PRO A 516 12.38 -9.35 -32.51
C PRO A 516 12.96 -10.78 -32.63
N GLY A 517 14.12 -10.90 -33.28
CA GLY A 517 14.82 -12.18 -33.44
C GLY A 517 14.22 -13.12 -34.49
N THR A 518 14.68 -14.37 -34.51
CA THR A 518 14.08 -15.45 -35.33
C THR A 518 12.85 -16.02 -34.60
N ALA A 519 11.87 -16.58 -35.32
CA ALA A 519 10.65 -17.15 -34.72
C ALA A 519 10.88 -18.22 -33.62
N GLU A 520 12.08 -18.80 -33.57
CA GLU A 520 12.50 -19.79 -32.55
C GLU A 520 13.15 -19.16 -31.30
N ASP A 521 13.52 -17.88 -31.34
CA ASP A 521 14.12 -17.17 -30.21
C ASP A 521 13.03 -16.58 -29.31
N THR A 522 12.73 -17.30 -28.22
CA THR A 522 11.71 -16.89 -27.24
C THR A 522 12.24 -16.00 -26.13
N THR A 523 13.51 -15.57 -26.20
CA THR A 523 14.16 -14.75 -25.17
C THR A 523 13.92 -13.25 -25.34
N THR A 524 13.35 -12.84 -26.47
CA THR A 524 13.30 -11.42 -26.89
C THR A 524 11.90 -10.82 -26.90
N TRP A 525 10.83 -11.61 -27.03
CA TRP A 525 9.45 -11.11 -27.00
C TRP A 525 8.79 -11.24 -25.62
N VAL A 526 7.89 -10.31 -25.30
CA VAL A 526 7.19 -10.25 -24.00
C VAL A 526 6.09 -11.30 -23.98
N ARG A 527 6.11 -12.16 -22.95
CA ARG A 527 5.11 -13.21 -22.79
C ARG A 527 4.85 -13.54 -21.34
N ARG A 528 3.72 -14.22 -21.08
CA ARG A 528 3.45 -14.86 -19.80
C ARG A 528 4.20 -16.18 -19.71
N ASN A 529 4.81 -16.44 -18.56
CA ASN A 529 5.46 -17.71 -18.26
C ASN A 529 4.47 -18.69 -17.64
N ASP A 530 3.44 -19.07 -18.40
CA ASP A 530 2.39 -19.95 -17.92
C ASP A 530 2.93 -21.37 -17.66
N THR A 531 2.50 -21.97 -16.56
CA THR A 531 2.79 -23.38 -16.28
C THR A 531 1.77 -24.23 -17.01
N VAL A 532 2.22 -25.23 -17.77
CA VAL A 532 1.34 -26.09 -18.56
C VAL A 532 1.40 -27.51 -18.04
N VAL A 533 0.24 -28.09 -17.73
CA VAL A 533 0.12 -29.49 -17.31
C VAL A 533 -0.83 -30.21 -18.27
N VAL A 534 -0.48 -31.44 -18.64
CA VAL A 534 -1.38 -32.31 -19.41
C VAL A 534 -2.57 -32.68 -18.52
N ALA A 535 -3.77 -32.36 -18.98
CA ALA A 535 -5.01 -32.70 -18.30
C ALA A 535 -5.55 -34.03 -18.83
N PRO A 536 -6.51 -34.67 -18.11
CA PRO A 536 -7.24 -35.81 -18.67
C PRO A 536 -7.84 -35.44 -20.03
N PRO A 537 -7.76 -36.33 -21.03
CA PRO A 537 -8.29 -36.05 -22.34
C PRO A 537 -9.81 -35.89 -22.29
N LEU A 538 -10.33 -35.02 -23.16
CA LEU A 538 -11.77 -34.85 -23.34
C LEU A 538 -12.26 -35.92 -24.32
N HIS A 539 -13.18 -36.76 -23.86
CA HIS A 539 -13.89 -37.68 -24.73
C HIS A 539 -15.10 -36.96 -25.33
N ILE A 540 -15.14 -36.89 -26.66
CA ILE A 540 -16.20 -36.23 -27.42
C ILE A 540 -16.94 -37.33 -28.18
N ASP A 541 -18.25 -37.40 -27.97
CA ASP A 541 -19.17 -38.42 -28.48
C ASP A 541 -18.91 -39.82 -27.90
N ASP A 542 -19.64 -40.17 -26.82
CA ASP A 542 -19.46 -41.39 -26.01
C ASP A 542 -19.86 -42.73 -26.70
N ALA A 543 -20.03 -42.74 -28.03
CA ALA A 543 -20.30 -43.96 -28.79
C ALA A 543 -19.00 -44.61 -29.30
N GLU A 544 -19.04 -45.91 -29.64
CA GLU A 544 -17.92 -46.62 -30.26
C GLU A 544 -17.43 -45.87 -31.52
N GLY A 545 -16.29 -45.17 -31.39
CA GLY A 545 -15.75 -44.27 -32.41
C GLY A 545 -15.50 -42.82 -31.94
N GLY A 546 -15.77 -42.49 -30.67
CA GLY A 546 -15.58 -41.15 -30.09
C GLY A 546 -14.18 -40.55 -30.24
N ILE A 547 -14.12 -39.22 -30.38
CA ILE A 547 -12.88 -38.46 -30.54
C ILE A 547 -12.27 -38.21 -29.16
N VAL A 548 -11.01 -38.60 -28.98
CA VAL A 548 -10.24 -38.32 -27.76
C VAL A 548 -9.39 -37.08 -28.02
N ALA A 549 -9.80 -35.94 -27.46
CA ALA A 549 -9.08 -34.68 -27.60
C ALA A 549 -8.10 -34.47 -26.44
N PRO A 550 -6.79 -34.28 -26.70
CA PRO A 550 -5.83 -33.97 -25.65
C PRO A 550 -6.12 -32.57 -25.07
N VAL A 551 -6.14 -32.47 -23.74
CA VAL A 551 -6.38 -31.20 -23.04
C VAL A 551 -5.12 -30.79 -22.27
N LYS A 552 -4.82 -29.49 -22.27
CA LYS A 552 -3.77 -28.88 -21.44
C LYS A 552 -4.40 -27.85 -20.52
N THR A 553 -4.06 -27.91 -19.24
CA THR A 553 -4.40 -26.87 -18.27
C THR A 553 -3.25 -25.88 -18.18
N TYR A 554 -3.57 -24.60 -18.36
CA TYR A 554 -2.62 -23.50 -18.25
C TYR A 554 -2.84 -22.79 -16.92
N THR A 555 -1.78 -22.68 -16.13
CA THR A 555 -1.73 -21.84 -14.93
C THR A 555 -0.98 -20.56 -15.28
N PRO A 556 -1.69 -19.41 -15.33
CA PRO A 556 -1.14 -18.06 -15.28
C PRO A 556 0.20 -17.88 -14.54
N GLY A 557 1.26 -17.50 -15.27
CA GLY A 557 2.54 -17.07 -14.66
C GLY A 557 2.83 -15.57 -14.85
N SER A 558 3.94 -15.12 -14.25
CA SER A 558 4.44 -13.75 -14.41
C SER A 558 4.92 -13.48 -15.85
N LEU A 559 4.95 -12.20 -16.23
CA LEU A 559 5.57 -11.79 -17.49
C LEU A 559 7.09 -11.99 -17.46
N VAL A 560 7.65 -12.43 -18.59
CA VAL A 560 9.09 -12.55 -18.83
C VAL A 560 9.48 -11.69 -20.04
N ASN A 561 10.78 -11.38 -20.13
CA ASN A 561 11.38 -10.52 -21.16
C ASN A 561 10.75 -9.12 -21.24
N VAL A 562 10.24 -8.62 -20.11
CA VAL A 562 9.64 -7.29 -20.02
C VAL A 562 10.74 -6.23 -20.20
N PRO A 563 10.69 -5.37 -21.24
CA PRO A 563 11.69 -4.33 -21.46
C PRO A 563 11.60 -3.23 -20.39
N PRO A 564 12.63 -2.40 -20.18
CA PRO A 564 12.47 -1.19 -19.37
C PRO A 564 11.48 -0.19 -20.03
N ILE A 565 10.83 0.68 -19.24
CA ILE A 565 10.04 1.80 -19.79
C ILE A 565 11.01 2.87 -20.26
N VAL A 566 11.12 3.09 -21.56
CA VAL A 566 11.98 4.16 -22.12
C VAL A 566 11.09 5.35 -22.49
N PRO A 567 11.35 6.57 -21.97
CA PRO A 567 10.59 7.76 -22.33
C PRO A 567 10.49 7.93 -23.86
N GLY A 568 9.30 8.23 -24.36
CA GLY A 568 9.05 8.36 -25.80
C GLY A 568 9.09 7.04 -26.57
N THR A 569 9.13 5.88 -25.91
CA THR A 569 9.04 4.56 -26.55
C THR A 569 7.73 3.87 -26.16
N THR A 570 7.08 3.22 -27.12
CA THR A 570 5.89 2.39 -26.92
C THR A 570 6.18 0.99 -27.47
N TYR A 571 5.77 -0.03 -26.72
CA TYR A 571 6.02 -1.42 -27.07
C TYR A 571 4.75 -2.11 -27.54
N ILE A 572 4.80 -2.72 -28.72
CA ILE A 572 3.74 -3.57 -29.23
C ILE A 572 3.92 -4.95 -28.60
N VAL A 573 2.95 -5.39 -27.82
CA VAL A 573 2.91 -6.69 -27.15
C VAL A 573 1.61 -7.42 -27.47
N SER A 574 1.52 -8.69 -27.09
CA SER A 574 0.23 -9.39 -27.18
C SER A 574 -0.79 -8.77 -26.22
N ARG A 575 -2.08 -8.79 -26.59
CA ARG A 575 -3.17 -8.29 -25.72
C ARG A 575 -3.10 -8.89 -24.31
N LEU A 576 -2.84 -10.20 -24.21
CA LEU A 576 -2.66 -10.89 -22.93
C LEU A 576 -1.49 -10.35 -22.10
N SER A 577 -0.40 -9.91 -22.76
CA SER A 577 0.76 -9.35 -22.07
C SER A 577 0.54 -7.89 -21.65
N ALA A 578 -0.17 -7.10 -22.48
CA ALA A 578 -0.61 -5.76 -22.10
C ALA A 578 -1.58 -5.79 -20.92
N GLU A 579 -2.53 -6.72 -20.92
CA GLU A 579 -3.50 -6.90 -19.84
C GLU A 579 -2.80 -7.31 -18.53
N ALA A 580 -1.86 -8.24 -18.61
CA ALA A 580 -1.12 -8.73 -17.45
C ALA A 580 -0.07 -7.74 -16.91
N SER A 581 0.39 -6.76 -17.70
CA SER A 581 1.44 -5.81 -17.28
C SER A 581 0.90 -4.56 -16.59
N HIS A 582 -0.32 -4.15 -16.93
CA HIS A 582 -0.90 -2.84 -16.57
C HIS A 582 -0.04 -1.62 -16.93
N ARG A 583 0.92 -1.77 -17.86
CA ARG A 583 1.81 -0.70 -18.33
C ARG A 583 1.10 0.22 -19.33
N SER A 584 1.31 1.52 -19.20
CA SER A 584 0.72 2.54 -20.08
C SER A 584 1.46 2.71 -21.41
N ASP A 585 2.69 2.22 -21.51
CA ASP A 585 3.54 2.22 -22.71
C ASP A 585 3.46 0.91 -23.50
N PHE A 586 2.58 -0.01 -23.09
CA PHE A 586 2.24 -1.20 -23.86
C PHE A 586 0.99 -0.96 -24.69
N VAL A 587 1.10 -1.27 -25.97
CA VAL A 587 -0.03 -1.33 -26.90
C VAL A 587 -0.10 -2.72 -27.52
N PHE A 588 -1.26 -3.09 -28.05
CA PHE A 588 -1.46 -4.37 -28.72
C PHE A 588 -2.20 -4.16 -30.05
N PRO A 589 -1.95 -5.01 -31.07
CA PRO A 589 -2.72 -4.96 -32.31
C PRO A 589 -4.23 -5.10 -32.04
N ALA A 590 -5.03 -4.22 -32.62
CA ALA A 590 -6.48 -4.22 -32.53
C ALA A 590 -7.11 -3.99 -33.91
N ASP A 591 -8.39 -4.38 -34.08
CA ASP A 591 -9.08 -4.33 -35.37
C ASP A 591 -8.32 -5.10 -36.46
N GLU A 592 -8.22 -6.43 -36.27
CA GLU A 592 -7.45 -7.35 -37.11
C GLU A 592 -7.82 -7.26 -38.59
N VAL A 593 -6.80 -7.26 -39.45
CA VAL A 593 -6.93 -7.43 -40.90
C VAL A 593 -6.68 -8.89 -41.23
N ARG A 594 -7.57 -9.49 -42.01
CA ARG A 594 -7.50 -10.91 -42.38
C ARG A 594 -7.41 -11.07 -43.87
N ASP A 595 -6.55 -11.99 -44.28
CA ASP A 595 -6.44 -12.49 -45.65
C ASP A 595 -6.57 -14.01 -45.61
N GLU A 596 -7.50 -14.56 -46.41
CA GLU A 596 -7.84 -15.99 -46.41
C GLU A 596 -8.05 -16.61 -45.01
N GLY A 597 -8.58 -15.82 -44.07
CA GLY A 597 -8.83 -16.23 -42.68
C GLY A 597 -7.62 -16.11 -41.73
N ARG A 598 -6.41 -15.85 -42.25
CA ARG A 598 -5.19 -15.58 -41.48
C ARG A 598 -5.10 -14.11 -41.10
N ILE A 599 -4.71 -13.81 -39.87
CA ILE A 599 -4.43 -12.42 -39.44
C ILE A 599 -3.12 -11.98 -40.10
N ILE A 600 -3.17 -10.92 -40.90
CA ILE A 600 -2.02 -10.34 -41.61
C ILE A 600 -1.59 -8.98 -41.05
N GLY A 601 -2.38 -8.41 -40.13
CA GLY A 601 -2.07 -7.14 -39.47
C GLY A 601 -3.23 -6.60 -38.66
N CYS A 602 -3.20 -5.31 -38.39
CA CYS A 602 -4.19 -4.58 -37.59
C CYS A 602 -4.48 -3.20 -38.20
N ARG A 603 -5.65 -2.63 -37.94
CA ARG A 603 -5.98 -1.24 -38.33
C ARG A 603 -5.70 -0.25 -37.22
N THR A 604 -5.68 -0.72 -35.97
CA THR A 604 -5.47 0.15 -34.81
C THR A 604 -4.58 -0.52 -33.78
N PHE A 605 -4.09 0.28 -32.82
CA PHE A 605 -3.44 -0.22 -31.62
C PHE A 605 -4.35 0.01 -30.41
N GLY A 606 -4.66 -1.07 -29.69
CA GLY A 606 -5.38 -1.03 -28.43
C GLY A 606 -4.44 -0.78 -27.25
N ARG A 607 -4.98 -0.16 -26.20
CA ARG A 607 -4.34 -0.02 -24.89
C ARG A 607 -5.39 -0.21 -23.81
N PHE A 608 -5.02 -0.87 -22.72
CA PHE A 608 -5.90 -0.96 -21.56
C PHE A 608 -5.86 0.35 -20.77
N ALA A 609 -7.03 0.87 -20.41
CA ALA A 609 -7.13 1.91 -19.39
C ALA A 609 -6.53 1.40 -18.06
N PRO A 610 -6.03 2.28 -17.17
CA PRO A 610 -5.80 1.89 -15.77
C PRO A 610 -7.06 1.20 -15.25
N SER A 611 -6.96 0.15 -14.42
CA SER A 611 -8.15 -0.55 -13.89
C SER A 611 -9.11 0.48 -13.30
N PRO A 612 -10.24 0.80 -13.98
CA PRO A 612 -11.16 1.82 -13.51
C PRO A 612 -11.79 1.36 -12.19
N HIS A 613 -11.78 0.05 -11.95
CA HIS A 613 -12.30 -0.59 -10.76
C HIS A 613 -11.50 -0.23 -9.49
N VAL A 614 -10.17 -0.30 -9.50
CA VAL A 614 -9.33 0.05 -8.33
C VAL A 614 -9.42 1.55 -8.00
N ALA A 615 -9.32 2.41 -9.01
CA ALA A 615 -9.46 3.85 -8.82
C ALA A 615 -10.84 4.21 -8.26
N SER A 616 -11.89 3.52 -8.70
CA SER A 616 -13.24 3.76 -8.21
C SER A 616 -13.47 3.20 -6.80
N ILE A 617 -12.90 2.04 -6.46
CA ILE A 617 -12.90 1.50 -5.08
C ILE A 617 -12.29 2.53 -4.11
N LEU A 618 -11.11 3.07 -4.45
CA LEU A 618 -10.44 4.09 -3.63
C LEU A 618 -11.26 5.40 -3.56
N SER A 619 -11.94 5.78 -4.64
CA SER A 619 -12.83 6.94 -4.65
C SER A 619 -14.03 6.75 -3.71
N LEU A 620 -14.63 5.55 -3.66
CA LEU A 620 -15.74 5.27 -2.74
C LEU A 620 -15.30 5.39 -1.26
N MET A 621 -14.09 4.92 -0.93
CA MET A 621 -13.52 5.01 0.42
C MET A 621 -13.28 6.44 0.89
N THR A 622 -13.04 7.38 -0.02
CA THR A 622 -12.75 8.78 0.30
C THR A 622 -13.99 9.68 0.32
N ARG A 623 -15.09 9.27 -0.33
CA ARG A 623 -16.37 9.99 -0.28
C ARG A 623 -17.12 9.78 1.04
N GLY A 624 -17.06 8.59 1.61
CA GLY A 624 -17.72 8.25 2.88
C GLY A 624 -17.20 9.03 4.10
N SER A 625 -15.99 9.58 4.03
CA SER A 625 -15.38 10.38 5.12
C SER A 625 -15.80 11.86 5.14
N GLY A 626 -16.49 12.36 4.11
CA GLY A 626 -16.79 13.79 3.95
C GLY A 626 -18.18 14.26 4.43
N GLY A 627 -19.04 13.37 4.92
CA GLY A 627 -20.42 13.72 5.24
C GLY A 627 -21.04 12.84 6.31
N ALA A 628 -20.62 12.98 7.57
CA ALA A 628 -21.33 12.40 8.70
C ALA A 628 -21.08 13.17 10.00
N ALA A 629 -21.39 14.46 10.02
CA ALA A 629 -21.92 15.05 11.24
C ALA A 629 -23.38 14.61 11.37
N GLY A 630 -23.59 13.37 11.83
CA GLY A 630 -24.91 12.80 12.12
C GLY A 630 -25.39 11.73 11.15
N ALA A 631 -25.72 10.56 11.72
CA ALA A 631 -26.47 9.44 11.15
C ALA A 631 -25.75 8.52 10.13
N GLY A 632 -25.09 7.48 10.67
CA GLY A 632 -24.57 6.34 9.93
C GLY A 632 -23.84 5.37 10.86
N ALA A 633 -24.53 4.86 11.88
CA ALA A 633 -23.96 3.82 12.74
C ALA A 633 -23.82 2.51 11.93
N PRO A 634 -22.80 1.67 12.19
CA PRO A 634 -22.78 0.30 11.67
C PRO A 634 -24.11 -0.38 11.99
N CYS A 635 -24.67 -1.15 11.05
CA CYS A 635 -25.92 -1.88 11.27
C CYS A 635 -25.84 -2.69 12.57
N ARG A 636 -26.54 -2.24 13.61
CA ARG A 636 -26.56 -2.87 14.94
C ARG A 636 -27.08 -4.30 14.83
N ALA A 637 -26.31 -5.26 15.32
CA ALA A 637 -26.80 -6.58 15.73
C ALA A 637 -27.80 -6.44 16.92
N PRO A 638 -28.75 -7.38 17.09
CA PRO A 638 -29.87 -7.21 18.02
C PRO A 638 -29.43 -7.23 19.49
N SER A 639 -30.20 -6.50 20.30
CA SER A 639 -30.13 -6.35 21.75
C SER A 639 -30.01 -7.69 22.47
N ALA A 640 -29.17 -7.74 23.51
CA ALA A 640 -29.13 -8.83 24.49
C ALA A 640 -30.54 -9.07 25.10
N PRO A 641 -30.87 -10.31 25.50
CA PRO A 641 -32.18 -10.61 26.09
C PRO A 641 -32.35 -9.85 27.40
N SER A 642 -33.44 -9.10 27.48
CA SER A 642 -33.94 -8.45 28.68
C SER A 642 -34.19 -9.49 29.77
N SER A 643 -33.44 -9.42 30.86
CA SER A 643 -33.84 -10.00 32.13
C SER A 643 -34.91 -9.11 32.75
N GLU A 644 -36.18 -9.50 32.62
CA GLU A 644 -37.24 -8.96 33.47
C GLU A 644 -37.05 -9.42 34.93
N PRO A 645 -37.35 -8.57 35.92
CA PRO A 645 -37.29 -8.92 37.33
C PRO A 645 -38.65 -9.46 37.78
N ASP A 646 -38.66 -10.61 38.44
CA ASP A 646 -39.86 -11.14 39.07
C ASP A 646 -39.82 -11.03 40.61
N HIS A 647 -40.96 -10.58 41.11
CA HIS A 647 -41.42 -10.11 42.42
C HIS A 647 -40.94 -10.72 43.76
N GLY A 648 -41.02 -9.85 44.79
CA GLY A 648 -41.49 -10.16 46.16
C GLY A 648 -40.37 -10.39 47.17
N THR A 649 -40.35 -9.82 48.39
CA THR A 649 -41.45 -9.43 49.27
C THR A 649 -40.94 -8.60 50.48
N SER A 650 -41.84 -7.77 51.01
CA SER A 650 -42.06 -7.39 52.43
C SER A 650 -41.09 -6.46 53.20
N TYR A 651 -41.56 -5.22 53.37
CA TYR A 651 -41.50 -4.35 54.58
C TYR A 651 -42.03 -5.07 55.85
N PRO A 652 -41.97 -4.54 57.12
CA PRO A 652 -41.68 -3.15 57.55
C PRO A 652 -40.78 -2.96 58.80
N GLN A 653 -40.06 -1.84 58.87
CA GLN A 653 -40.21 -0.67 59.77
C GLN A 653 -38.95 0.17 59.73
#